data_AF-A0A1U7UJ74-F1
#
_entry.id   AF-A0A1U7UJ74-F1
#
_cell.length_a   1.000
_cell.length_b   1.000
_cell.length_c   1.000
_cell.angle_alpha   90.00
_cell.angle_beta   90.00
_cell.angle_gamma   90.00
#
_symmetry.space_group_name_H-M   'P 1'
#
loop_
_entity.id
_entity.type
_entity.pdbx_description
1 polymer ?
#
loop_
_entity_poly.entity_id
_entity_poly.type
_entity_poly.pdbx_seq_one_letter_code
_entity_poly.pdbx_strand_id
1 'polypeptide(L)'
;MFSAGAESLLHQAREIQDEELKKFCSRITKLLQKEDLGPDTIDSLQRLFLIVSATKYNRRLEKTCVDLLQATLGLPTCPEQLQVLCAAILREMSPSDSLTLSWDHTLNTRQLSLMASVLLAQGDRREEVRAVGQGVLRVLEARQPEGPSLRPLLPIMSKVVSLSPGALPEDQITLLSKRLVDWLRYASVQQGLPQAGGFFSTPRARQPGPTTEVDGAVATDFFTVLSTGQHFTEDQWLNVQAFSMLRLWLLHSGPEGLGTPEADDRSDLEGSALSVISATSPSGRLLSPRERLREVAFEYCQRLIEQSNRRALRKGDSDLQRACLVEAVLVLDVLCRQDPSFLYRSLSCLKALHGRLSTDAARVRVLLPLARFFLSHGEAAAMDSDAVYQHLLTRVPAEHFHSPMLAFEFVQLCRDSLPLLGGNLGLLRLSFPSLFKFLAWNSPPLTSDFVALLPSLVDADTALEMLHALLDLPCLTAALDLQLRSLPAPSERPLWDTSIRAPSCLEAFRDPQYQGLFQHLLRPKASGTTERLTPLYQLLQPMASCARVAQCAEAVPTLLQVFFSAVTQVADGALTNQLVLQLLERSNTLFRVPQYEARVHRVLSSQFLALCKLKPSLVVELARELLEFLGGVSAVCSRAGMVTAM
;
A
#
# COMPACT_ATOMS: atom_id res chain seq x y z
N MET A 1 1.55 -10.59 16.49
CA MET A 1 0.67 -10.62 17.67
C MET A 1 1.25 -9.69 18.71
N PHE A 2 0.41 -8.95 19.44
CA PHE A 2 0.85 -8.14 20.56
C PHE A 2 1.23 -9.04 21.74
N SER A 3 2.01 -8.51 22.70
CA SER A 3 2.22 -9.23 23.97
C SER A 3 0.92 -9.23 24.78
N ALA A 4 0.71 -10.25 25.63
CA ALA A 4 -0.48 -10.35 26.47
C ALA A 4 -0.72 -9.09 27.34
N GLY A 5 0.35 -8.43 27.78
CA GLY A 5 0.26 -7.16 28.52
C GLY A 5 -0.25 -5.99 27.67
N ALA A 6 0.16 -5.90 26.40
CA ALA A 6 -0.33 -4.88 25.48
C ALA A 6 -1.80 -5.12 25.10
N GLU A 7 -2.22 -6.38 24.94
CA GLU A 7 -3.63 -6.72 24.70
C GLU A 7 -4.52 -6.35 25.90
N SER A 8 -4.04 -6.58 27.13
CA SER A 8 -4.75 -6.19 28.35
C SER A 8 -4.94 -4.67 28.46
N LEU A 9 -3.91 -3.88 28.17
CA LEU A 9 -4.02 -2.41 28.18
C LEU A 9 -4.98 -1.90 27.11
N LEU A 10 -4.95 -2.48 25.91
CA LEU A 10 -5.89 -2.12 24.84
C LEU A 10 -7.34 -2.51 25.20
N HIS A 11 -7.54 -3.64 25.88
CA HIS A 11 -8.85 -4.05 26.38
C HIS A 11 -9.40 -3.03 27.38
N GLN A 12 -8.59 -2.67 28.38
CA GLN A 12 -8.97 -1.66 29.39
C GLN A 12 -9.29 -0.31 28.75
N ALA A 13 -8.47 0.14 27.80
CA ALA A 13 -8.69 1.40 27.07
C ALA A 13 -9.96 1.37 26.21
N ARG A 14 -10.41 0.20 25.73
CA ARG A 14 -11.65 0.04 24.98
C ARG A 14 -12.88 0.01 25.87
N GLU A 15 -12.78 -0.57 27.06
CA GLU A 15 -13.91 -0.77 27.97
C GLU A 15 -14.21 0.41 28.91
N ILE A 16 -13.33 1.40 28.99
CA ILE A 16 -13.54 2.56 29.86
C ILE A 16 -14.85 3.29 29.53
N GLN A 17 -15.66 3.53 30.57
CA GLN A 17 -16.98 4.16 30.47
C GLN A 17 -16.87 5.70 30.37
N ASP A 18 -17.90 6.34 29.83
CA ASP A 18 -17.93 7.80 29.63
C ASP A 18 -17.80 8.58 30.95
N GLU A 19 -18.40 8.10 32.05
CA GLU A 19 -18.29 8.75 33.36
C GLU A 19 -16.89 8.67 33.96
N GLU A 20 -16.18 7.57 33.71
CA GLU A 20 -14.79 7.40 34.12
C GLU A 20 -13.87 8.30 33.28
N LEU A 21 -14.15 8.40 31.97
CA LEU A 21 -13.46 9.30 31.07
C LEU A 21 -13.64 10.77 31.47
N LYS A 22 -14.86 11.19 31.86
CA LYS A 22 -15.11 12.56 32.36
C LYS A 22 -14.29 12.85 33.63
N LYS A 23 -14.31 11.94 34.61
CA LYS A 23 -13.48 12.08 35.82
C LYS A 23 -12.01 12.19 35.47
N PHE A 24 -11.53 11.38 34.53
CA PHE A 24 -10.15 11.41 34.06
C PHE A 24 -9.81 12.74 33.36
N CYS A 25 -10.70 13.26 32.50
CA CYS A 25 -10.55 14.57 31.87
C CYS A 25 -10.50 15.69 32.91
N SER A 26 -11.35 15.66 33.93
CA SER A 26 -11.33 16.68 35.01
C SER A 26 -10.00 16.73 35.76
N ARG A 27 -9.34 15.57 35.94
CA ARG A 27 -8.00 15.49 36.53
C ARG A 27 -6.94 16.09 35.61
N ILE A 28 -7.03 15.83 34.30
CA ILE A 28 -6.11 16.40 33.30
C ILE A 28 -6.26 17.91 33.22
N THR A 29 -7.48 18.44 33.19
CA THR A 29 -7.78 19.87 33.25
C THR A 29 -7.08 20.53 34.43
N LYS A 30 -7.14 19.94 35.64
CA LYS A 30 -6.45 20.45 36.82
C LYS A 30 -4.92 20.40 36.71
N LEU A 31 -4.36 19.43 35.98
CA LEU A 31 -2.92 19.31 35.77
C LEU A 31 -2.42 20.33 34.74
N LEU A 32 -3.18 20.57 33.67
CA LEU A 32 -2.86 21.54 32.63
C LEU A 32 -2.98 23.00 33.09
N GLN A 33 -3.74 23.26 34.16
CA GLN A 33 -3.87 24.59 34.78
C GLN A 33 -2.71 24.95 35.71
N LYS A 34 -1.82 24.01 36.05
CA LYS A 34 -0.65 24.30 36.89
C LYS A 34 0.42 25.01 36.06
N GLU A 35 1.11 25.97 36.68
CA GLU A 35 2.23 26.69 36.04
C GLU A 35 3.39 25.75 35.69
N ASP A 36 3.66 24.74 36.54
CA ASP A 36 4.69 23.72 36.30
C ASP A 36 4.10 22.42 35.75
N LEU A 37 4.30 22.19 34.44
CA LEU A 37 3.86 20.98 33.76
C LEU A 37 4.87 19.83 33.97
N GLY A 38 4.67 19.06 35.04
CA GLY A 38 5.53 17.94 35.43
C GLY A 38 5.31 16.61 34.67
N PRO A 39 6.07 15.56 35.03
CA PRO A 39 6.00 14.23 34.38
C PRO A 39 4.63 13.55 34.52
N ASP A 40 3.89 13.84 35.60
CA ASP A 40 2.53 13.33 35.82
C ASP A 40 1.55 13.79 34.74
N THR A 41 1.74 15.00 34.20
CA THR A 41 0.95 15.52 33.08
C THR A 41 1.22 14.72 31.81
N ILE A 42 2.48 14.37 31.56
CA ILE A 42 2.89 13.58 30.40
C ILE A 42 2.27 12.18 30.46
N ASP A 43 2.39 11.46 31.59
CA ASP A 43 1.79 10.12 31.75
C ASP A 43 0.25 10.17 31.61
N SER A 44 -0.38 11.19 32.18
CA SER A 44 -1.84 11.36 32.07
C SER A 44 -2.28 11.61 30.62
N LEU A 45 -1.54 12.42 29.85
CA LEU A 45 -1.82 12.65 28.43
C LEU A 45 -1.51 11.44 27.55
N GLN A 46 -0.45 10.67 27.84
CA GLN A 46 -0.16 9.41 27.14
C GLN A 46 -1.30 8.40 27.31
N ARG A 47 -1.83 8.27 28.54
CA ARG A 47 -2.99 7.42 28.81
C ARG A 47 -4.25 7.94 28.12
N LEU A 48 -4.49 9.26 28.13
CA LEU A 48 -5.62 9.85 27.40
C LEU A 48 -5.52 9.56 25.91
N PHE A 49 -4.34 9.74 25.31
CA PHE A 49 -4.10 9.43 23.90
C PHE A 49 -4.40 7.95 23.59
N LEU A 50 -3.96 7.01 24.44
CA LEU A 50 -4.29 5.59 24.29
C LEU A 50 -5.81 5.35 24.36
N ILE A 51 -6.51 5.94 25.32
CA ILE A 51 -7.96 5.77 25.49
C ILE A 51 -8.72 6.26 24.24
N VAL A 52 -8.35 7.44 23.73
CA VAL A 52 -9.00 8.02 22.55
C VAL A 52 -8.70 7.22 21.28
N SER A 53 -7.46 6.73 21.12
CA SER A 53 -7.04 5.97 19.92
C SER A 53 -7.39 4.47 19.93
N ALA A 54 -7.74 3.88 21.09
CA ALA A 54 -7.98 2.45 21.20
C ALA A 54 -9.31 1.97 20.57
N THR A 55 -10.22 2.89 20.27
CA THR A 55 -11.57 2.61 19.76
C THR A 55 -11.79 3.17 18.36
N LYS A 56 -12.57 2.46 17.53
CA LYS A 56 -12.99 2.97 16.21
C LYS A 56 -14.07 4.06 16.28
N TYR A 57 -14.65 4.28 17.46
CA TYR A 57 -15.71 5.27 17.69
C TYR A 57 -15.15 6.52 18.34
N ASN A 58 -15.60 7.69 17.90
CA ASN A 58 -15.18 8.97 18.46
C ASN A 58 -15.69 9.11 19.90
N ARG A 59 -14.76 9.13 20.86
CA ARG A 59 -15.05 9.55 22.24
C ARG A 59 -15.19 11.07 22.27
N ARG A 60 -16.08 11.63 23.09
CA ARG A 60 -16.24 13.09 23.24
C ARG A 60 -15.55 13.55 24.52
N LEU A 61 -14.60 14.48 24.40
CA LEU A 61 -13.96 15.12 25.54
C LEU A 61 -14.73 16.36 25.98
N GLU A 62 -14.63 16.72 27.25
CA GLU A 62 -15.22 17.95 27.77
C GLU A 62 -14.58 19.18 27.11
N LYS A 63 -15.41 20.18 26.79
CA LYS A 63 -14.96 21.40 26.11
C LYS A 63 -13.80 22.09 26.84
N THR A 64 -13.87 22.17 28.17
CA THR A 64 -12.82 22.74 29.02
C THR A 64 -11.48 22.03 28.87
N CYS A 65 -11.49 20.70 28.74
CA CYS A 65 -10.29 19.91 28.50
C CYS A 65 -9.72 20.21 27.11
N VAL A 66 -10.58 20.28 26.08
CA VAL A 66 -10.18 20.62 24.71
C VAL A 66 -9.60 22.03 24.62
N ASP A 67 -10.21 23.01 25.28
CA ASP A 67 -9.74 24.40 25.32
C ASP A 67 -8.34 24.50 25.96
N LEU A 68 -8.08 23.77 27.06
CA LEU A 68 -6.77 23.74 27.70
C LEU A 68 -5.71 23.02 26.86
N LEU A 69 -6.07 21.94 26.15
CA LEU A 69 -5.17 21.27 25.21
C LEU A 69 -4.77 22.21 24.06
N GLN A 70 -5.72 22.98 23.53
CA GLN A 70 -5.47 23.99 22.50
C GLN A 70 -4.57 25.11 23.02
N ALA A 71 -4.85 25.64 24.21
CA ALA A 71 -4.02 26.65 24.85
C ALA A 71 -2.58 26.14 25.02
N THR A 72 -2.41 24.96 25.63
CA THR A 72 -1.11 24.32 25.89
C THR A 72 -0.30 24.10 24.62
N LEU A 73 -0.95 23.76 23.51
CA LEU A 73 -0.30 23.64 22.19
C LEU A 73 0.25 24.98 21.69
N GLY A 74 -0.45 26.09 21.95
CA GLY A 74 -0.05 27.44 21.55
C GLY A 74 1.01 28.10 22.44
N LEU A 75 1.32 27.56 23.62
CA LEU A 75 2.33 28.15 24.52
C LEU A 75 3.77 27.87 24.02
N PRO A 76 4.58 28.90 23.70
CA PRO A 76 5.97 28.74 23.23
C PRO A 76 6.92 28.18 24.30
N THR A 77 6.63 28.39 25.58
CA THR A 77 7.43 27.94 26.72
C THR A 77 7.18 26.48 27.12
N CYS A 78 6.18 25.82 26.53
CA CYS A 78 5.78 24.47 26.90
C CYS A 78 6.78 23.40 26.40
N PRO A 79 7.09 22.36 27.20
CA PRO A 79 7.90 21.23 26.76
C PRO A 79 7.35 20.58 25.48
N GLU A 80 8.25 20.26 24.56
CA GLU A 80 7.88 19.76 23.24
C GLU A 80 7.06 18.45 23.28
N GLN A 81 7.39 17.55 24.21
CA GLN A 81 6.67 16.29 24.38
C GLN A 81 5.19 16.52 24.74
N LEU A 82 4.88 17.56 25.53
CA LEU A 82 3.51 17.91 25.89
C LEU A 82 2.76 18.50 24.69
N GLN A 83 3.40 19.38 23.92
CA GLN A 83 2.82 19.92 22.69
C GLN A 83 2.49 18.80 21.68
N VAL A 84 3.39 17.83 21.51
CA VAL A 84 3.17 16.66 20.63
C VAL A 84 1.99 15.82 21.11
N LEU A 85 1.89 15.55 22.42
CA LEU A 85 0.77 14.79 22.99
C LEU A 85 -0.57 15.53 22.84
N CYS A 86 -0.58 16.85 23.09
CA CYS A 86 -1.78 17.68 22.89
C CYS A 86 -2.23 17.64 21.43
N ALA A 87 -1.31 17.84 20.48
CA ALA A 87 -1.62 17.76 19.05
C ALA A 87 -2.12 16.37 18.64
N ALA A 88 -1.52 15.29 19.16
CA ALA A 88 -1.92 13.93 18.86
C ALA A 88 -3.34 13.60 19.36
N ILE A 89 -3.68 14.03 20.58
CA ILE A 89 -5.04 13.86 21.15
C ILE A 89 -6.05 14.65 20.34
N LEU A 90 -5.79 15.94 20.07
CA LEU A 90 -6.71 16.79 19.30
C LEU A 90 -6.92 16.27 17.88
N ARG A 91 -5.87 15.73 17.25
CA ARG A 91 -5.95 15.09 15.93
C ARG A 91 -6.84 13.85 15.93
N GLU A 92 -6.71 12.98 16.93
CA GLU A 92 -7.55 11.77 17.03
C GLU A 92 -9.02 12.11 17.27
N MET A 93 -9.28 13.23 17.94
CA MET A 93 -10.62 13.77 18.19
C MET A 93 -11.26 14.45 16.96
N SER A 94 -10.49 14.63 15.89
CA SER A 94 -10.92 15.35 14.69
C SER A 94 -11.81 14.48 13.80
N PRO A 95 -12.87 15.03 13.16
CA PRO A 95 -13.30 16.43 13.18
C PRO A 95 -14.18 16.78 14.39
N SER A 96 -14.03 18.00 14.92
CA SER A 96 -14.79 18.50 16.10
C SER A 96 -15.13 19.98 16.01
N ASP A 97 -16.39 20.33 16.31
CA ASP A 97 -16.85 21.74 16.33
C ASP A 97 -16.32 22.55 17.52
N SER A 98 -15.72 21.88 18.52
CA SER A 98 -15.15 22.52 19.70
C SER A 98 -13.77 23.14 19.48
N LEU A 99 -13.19 22.96 18.29
CA LEU A 99 -11.87 23.50 17.96
C LEU A 99 -11.98 24.93 17.43
N THR A 100 -11.15 25.81 17.99
CA THR A 100 -11.07 27.24 17.69
C THR A 100 -9.65 27.66 17.26
N LEU A 101 -8.77 26.70 17.00
CA LEU A 101 -7.42 26.95 16.50
C LEU A 101 -7.47 27.68 15.15
N SER A 102 -6.52 28.60 14.96
CA SER A 102 -6.30 29.29 13.68
C SER A 102 -4.80 29.35 13.39
N TRP A 103 -4.45 29.55 12.12
CA TRP A 103 -3.05 29.68 11.72
C TRP A 103 -2.46 31.00 12.23
N ASP A 104 -1.46 30.94 13.12
CA ASP A 104 -0.78 32.10 13.69
C ASP A 104 0.70 32.16 13.29
N HIS A 105 1.08 33.24 12.59
CA HIS A 105 2.42 33.47 12.06
C HIS A 105 3.49 33.75 13.13
N THR A 106 3.12 33.99 14.38
CA THR A 106 4.06 34.32 15.47
C THR A 106 4.74 33.09 16.09
N LEU A 107 4.27 31.89 15.77
CA LEU A 107 4.76 30.62 16.33
C LEU A 107 6.02 30.09 15.61
N ASN A 108 6.82 29.31 16.32
CA ASN A 108 7.99 28.63 15.74
C ASN A 108 7.55 27.57 14.70
N THR A 109 8.40 27.26 13.71
CA THR A 109 8.09 26.33 12.60
C THR A 109 7.67 24.94 13.06
N ARG A 110 8.22 24.46 14.19
CA ARG A 110 7.83 23.18 14.80
C ARG A 110 6.45 23.22 15.48
N GLN A 111 6.08 24.34 16.10
CA GLN A 111 4.75 24.49 16.69
C GLN A 111 3.70 24.67 15.59
N LEU A 112 4.03 25.45 14.56
CA LEU A 112 3.24 25.56 13.34
C LEU A 112 2.95 24.20 12.72
N SER A 113 3.92 23.29 12.66
CA SER A 113 3.69 21.95 12.11
C SER A 113 2.75 21.10 12.96
N LEU A 114 2.85 21.19 14.29
CA LEU A 114 1.93 20.51 15.20
C LEU A 114 0.51 21.08 15.07
N MET A 115 0.36 22.40 15.04
CA MET A 115 -0.94 23.05 14.87
C MET A 115 -1.56 22.75 13.50
N ALA A 116 -0.75 22.78 12.43
CA ALA A 116 -1.18 22.36 11.09
C ALA A 116 -1.70 20.92 11.09
N SER A 117 -1.06 20.02 11.83
CA SER A 117 -1.49 18.62 11.89
C SER A 117 -2.88 18.44 12.51
N VAL A 118 -3.29 19.33 13.41
CA VAL A 118 -4.63 19.35 14.01
C VAL A 118 -5.64 20.00 13.06
N LEU A 119 -5.30 21.15 12.46
CA LEU A 119 -6.15 21.86 11.50
C LEU A 119 -6.43 20.99 10.26
N LEU A 120 -5.41 20.37 9.68
CA LEU A 120 -5.57 19.48 8.52
C LEU A 120 -6.36 18.21 8.84
N ALA A 121 -6.47 17.82 10.11
CA ALA A 121 -7.32 16.70 10.51
C ALA A 121 -8.81 17.04 10.59
N GLN A 122 -9.18 18.34 10.64
CA GLN A 122 -10.57 18.78 10.51
C GLN A 122 -11.12 18.57 9.09
N GLY A 123 -10.23 18.44 8.10
CA GLY A 123 -10.58 18.49 6.68
C GLY A 123 -10.95 19.91 6.22
N ASP A 124 -11.47 20.04 5.01
CA ASP A 124 -11.73 21.34 4.38
C ASP A 124 -13.13 21.92 4.71
N ARG A 125 -13.58 21.80 5.97
CA ARG A 125 -14.94 22.23 6.37
C ARG A 125 -15.10 23.75 6.45
N ARG A 126 -14.01 24.48 6.72
CA ARG A 126 -13.99 25.94 6.97
C ARG A 126 -12.85 26.64 6.21
N GLU A 127 -12.47 26.12 5.04
CA GLU A 127 -11.30 26.58 4.26
C GLU A 127 -9.96 26.53 5.05
N GLU A 128 -9.91 25.76 6.13
CA GLU A 128 -8.73 25.64 7.00
C GLU A 128 -7.53 25.05 6.25
N VAL A 129 -7.76 24.12 5.32
CA VAL A 129 -6.72 23.53 4.49
C VAL A 129 -6.06 24.58 3.60
N ARG A 130 -6.86 25.46 2.99
CA ARG A 130 -6.38 26.60 2.19
C ARG A 130 -5.61 27.60 3.05
N ALA A 131 -6.13 27.96 4.22
CA ALA A 131 -5.48 28.91 5.13
C ALA A 131 -4.11 28.41 5.61
N VAL A 132 -4.03 27.12 6.00
CA VAL A 132 -2.76 26.47 6.37
C VAL A 132 -1.79 26.47 5.19
N GLY A 133 -2.24 26.08 4.00
CA GLY A 133 -1.40 26.07 2.78
C GLY A 133 -0.78 27.43 2.46
N GLN A 134 -1.62 28.47 2.42
CA GLN A 134 -1.16 29.86 2.20
C GLN A 134 -0.26 30.37 3.32
N GLY A 135 -0.53 29.94 4.56
CA GLY A 135 0.28 30.29 5.73
C GLY A 135 1.69 29.70 5.66
N VAL A 136 1.80 28.41 5.34
CA VAL A 136 3.09 27.71 5.17
C VAL A 136 3.88 28.30 4.02
N LEU A 137 3.24 28.57 2.88
CA LEU A 137 3.93 29.14 1.71
C LEU A 137 4.53 30.51 2.02
N ARG A 138 3.78 31.41 2.67
CA ARG A 138 4.33 32.71 3.12
C ARG A 138 5.58 32.57 3.98
N VAL A 139 5.68 31.52 4.81
CA VAL A 139 6.89 31.24 5.60
C VAL A 139 8.02 30.70 4.73
N LEU A 140 7.73 29.85 3.75
CA LEU A 140 8.72 29.33 2.78
C LEU A 140 9.25 30.42 1.82
N GLU A 141 8.46 31.47 1.58
CA GLU A 141 8.81 32.61 0.74
C GLU A 141 9.83 33.54 1.41
N ALA A 142 9.76 33.70 2.73
CA ALA A 142 10.62 34.60 3.49
C ALA A 142 12.11 34.26 3.24
N ARG A 143 12.89 35.24 2.77
CA ARG A 143 14.35 35.10 2.61
C ARG A 143 14.96 35.04 4.01
N GLN A 144 15.54 33.91 4.39
CA GLN A 144 16.25 33.81 5.66
C GLN A 144 17.59 33.10 5.47
N PRO A 145 18.73 33.79 5.67
CA PRO A 145 20.05 33.17 5.76
C PRO A 145 20.30 32.52 7.14
N GLU A 146 19.57 32.91 8.20
CA GLU A 146 19.65 32.37 9.58
C GLU A 146 18.25 32.22 10.22
N GLY A 147 17.29 31.67 9.47
CA GLY A 147 15.90 31.49 9.93
C GLY A 147 15.64 30.17 10.65
N PRO A 148 14.48 30.03 11.32
CA PRO A 148 14.05 28.76 11.91
C PRO A 148 13.94 27.68 10.83
N SER A 149 14.30 26.44 11.17
CA SER A 149 14.33 25.32 10.21
C SER A 149 12.99 25.14 9.50
N LEU A 150 13.02 25.07 8.16
CA LEU A 150 11.84 24.87 7.31
C LEU A 150 11.43 23.39 7.23
N ARG A 151 12.25 22.47 7.74
CA ARG A 151 12.04 21.01 7.69
C ARG A 151 10.67 20.55 8.18
N PRO A 152 10.06 21.14 9.22
CA PRO A 152 8.73 20.69 9.68
C PRO A 152 7.59 21.09 8.75
N LEU A 153 7.81 22.08 7.87
CA LEU A 153 6.74 22.73 7.11
C LEU A 153 6.50 22.09 5.74
N LEU A 154 7.54 21.60 5.08
CA LEU A 154 7.41 21.04 3.73
C LEU A 154 6.47 19.80 3.67
N PRO A 155 6.48 18.86 4.63
CA PRO A 155 5.51 17.76 4.66
C PRO A 155 4.05 18.22 4.82
N ILE A 156 3.81 19.39 5.41
CA ILE A 156 2.46 19.96 5.54
C ILE A 156 1.90 20.27 4.16
N MET A 157 2.72 20.79 3.24
CA MET A 157 2.30 21.09 1.87
C MET A 157 1.87 19.83 1.12
N SER A 158 2.55 18.71 1.34
CA SER A 158 2.13 17.40 0.80
C SER A 158 0.72 17.04 1.28
N LYS A 159 0.44 17.24 2.58
CA LYS A 159 -0.89 16.96 3.14
C LYS A 159 -1.97 17.92 2.63
N VAL A 160 -1.66 19.22 2.52
CA VAL A 160 -2.57 20.24 1.96
C VAL A 160 -3.00 19.87 0.55
N VAL A 161 -2.03 19.57 -0.32
CA VAL A 161 -2.27 19.19 -1.71
C VAL A 161 -3.11 17.91 -1.80
N SER A 162 -2.85 16.92 -0.92
CA SER A 162 -3.64 15.68 -0.91
C SER A 162 -5.10 15.84 -0.43
N LEU A 163 -5.38 16.85 0.40
CA LEU A 163 -6.70 17.07 0.99
C LEU A 163 -7.57 17.99 0.13
N SER A 164 -6.98 19.01 -0.49
CA SER A 164 -7.69 19.99 -1.31
C SER A 164 -6.87 20.33 -2.57
N PRO A 165 -6.95 19.48 -3.63
CA PRO A 165 -6.36 19.75 -4.94
C PRO A 165 -6.93 21.05 -5.51
N GLY A 166 -6.11 22.10 -5.64
CA GLY A 166 -6.56 23.43 -6.05
C GLY A 166 -6.68 24.47 -4.92
N ALA A 167 -6.31 24.11 -3.68
CA ALA A 167 -6.24 25.08 -2.58
C ALA A 167 -5.20 26.20 -2.80
N LEU A 168 -4.22 25.98 -3.69
CA LEU A 168 -3.10 26.89 -3.90
C LEU A 168 -3.25 27.65 -5.23
N PRO A 169 -3.18 28.99 -5.23
CA PRO A 169 -3.10 29.79 -6.45
C PRO A 169 -1.90 29.44 -7.34
N GLU A 170 -2.01 29.67 -8.64
CA GLU A 170 -0.98 29.35 -9.64
C GLU A 170 0.38 29.99 -9.35
N ASP A 171 0.40 31.25 -8.88
CA ASP A 171 1.61 31.98 -8.52
C ASP A 171 2.39 31.28 -7.41
N GLN A 172 1.66 30.78 -6.41
CA GLN A 172 2.23 30.06 -5.27
C GLN A 172 2.77 28.70 -5.68
N ILE A 173 2.08 28.00 -6.59
CA ILE A 173 2.57 26.73 -7.17
C ILE A 173 3.88 26.98 -7.95
N THR A 174 3.94 28.06 -8.72
CA THR A 174 5.12 28.43 -9.51
C THR A 174 6.32 28.73 -8.61
N LEU A 175 6.09 29.42 -7.50
CA LEU A 175 7.13 29.76 -6.53
C LEU A 175 7.66 28.54 -5.77
N LEU A 176 6.79 27.65 -5.30
CA LEU A 176 7.25 26.42 -4.67
C LEU A 176 7.99 25.53 -5.67
N SER A 177 7.53 25.46 -6.92
CA SER A 177 8.24 24.70 -7.98
C SER A 177 9.67 25.21 -8.19
N LYS A 178 9.88 26.53 -8.12
CA LYS A 178 11.22 27.12 -8.16
C LYS A 178 12.08 26.71 -6.96
N ARG A 179 11.52 26.71 -5.74
CA ARG A 179 12.23 26.26 -4.53
C ARG A 179 12.59 24.77 -4.58
N LEU A 180 11.68 23.93 -5.07
CA LEU A 180 11.93 22.51 -5.26
C LEU A 180 13.06 22.27 -6.25
N VAL A 181 13.11 23.02 -7.36
CA VAL A 181 14.25 23.00 -8.29
C VAL A 181 15.55 23.34 -7.57
N ASP A 182 15.55 24.40 -6.77
CA ASP A 182 16.75 24.84 -6.07
C ASP A 182 17.26 23.79 -5.09
N TRP A 183 16.37 23.18 -4.30
CA TRP A 183 16.73 22.13 -3.34
C TRP A 183 17.16 20.83 -4.02
N LEU A 184 16.50 20.42 -5.10
CA LEU A 184 16.83 19.18 -5.81
C LEU A 184 18.17 19.28 -6.56
N ARG A 185 18.50 20.45 -7.12
CA ARG A 185 19.69 20.61 -7.98
C ARG A 185 20.91 21.20 -7.27
N TYR A 186 20.72 22.11 -6.32
CA TYR A 186 21.81 22.93 -5.76
C TYR A 186 22.05 22.70 -4.27
N ALA A 187 21.55 21.60 -3.70
CA ALA A 187 21.93 21.20 -2.36
C ALA A 187 23.43 20.91 -2.27
N SER A 188 24.02 21.28 -1.12
CA SER A 188 25.43 21.16 -0.80
C SER A 188 25.92 19.72 -0.94
N VAL A 189 27.13 19.56 -1.49
CA VAL A 189 27.87 18.29 -1.57
C VAL A 189 28.92 18.20 -0.44
N GLN A 190 28.98 19.20 0.44
CA GLN A 190 29.81 19.18 1.65
C GLN A 190 28.99 18.79 2.86
N GLN A 191 29.58 18.04 3.78
CA GLN A 191 28.91 17.67 5.02
C GLN A 191 28.69 18.90 5.92
N GLY A 192 27.70 18.81 6.82
CA GLY A 192 27.51 19.81 7.85
C GLY A 192 28.60 19.76 8.93
N LEU A 193 28.74 20.85 9.67
CA LEU A 193 29.54 20.84 10.90
C LEU A 193 28.89 19.94 11.96
N PRO A 194 29.67 19.20 12.76
CA PRO A 194 29.15 18.48 13.91
C PRO A 194 28.48 19.48 14.88
N GLN A 195 27.26 19.16 15.34
CA GLN A 195 26.62 19.94 16.41
C GLN A 195 27.48 19.83 17.68
N ALA A 196 27.88 20.97 18.24
CA ALA A 196 28.74 21.03 19.41
C ALA A 196 28.04 20.42 20.64
N GLY A 197 28.37 19.17 20.96
CA GLY A 197 27.92 18.47 22.16
C GLY A 197 29.09 17.72 22.80
N GLY A 198 29.89 18.42 23.62
CA GLY A 198 30.98 17.81 24.38
C GLY A 198 31.92 18.84 24.98
N PHE A 199 31.88 19.00 26.30
CA PHE A 199 32.60 20.05 27.04
C PHE A 199 34.13 19.85 27.16
N PHE A 200 34.72 18.85 26.51
CA PHE A 200 36.17 18.60 26.56
C PHE A 200 36.68 17.97 25.26
N SER A 201 36.81 18.76 24.20
CA SER A 201 37.72 18.48 23.08
C SER A 201 37.89 19.79 22.30
N THR A 202 39.09 20.36 22.26
CA THR A 202 39.42 21.41 21.29
C THR A 202 39.41 20.78 19.89
N PRO A 203 38.44 21.06 19.01
CA PRO A 203 38.49 20.55 17.67
C PRO A 203 39.41 21.49 16.89
N ARG A 204 40.58 21.01 16.46
CA ARG A 204 41.18 21.59 15.24
C ARG A 204 40.08 21.52 14.19
N ALA A 205 39.62 22.68 13.71
CA ALA A 205 38.55 22.80 12.72
C ALA A 205 38.94 22.05 11.44
N ARG A 206 38.69 20.73 11.40
CA ARG A 206 38.70 19.97 10.16
C ARG A 206 37.52 20.50 9.37
N GLN A 207 37.80 21.09 8.20
CA GLN A 207 36.74 21.46 7.27
C GLN A 207 35.84 20.24 7.03
N PRO A 208 34.51 20.44 6.96
CA PRO A 208 33.60 19.33 6.71
C PRO A 208 34.01 18.60 5.43
N GLY A 209 34.13 17.28 5.52
CA GLY A 209 34.47 16.46 4.36
C GLY A 209 33.35 16.49 3.30
N PRO A 210 33.63 16.06 2.05
CA PRO A 210 32.59 15.90 1.05
C PRO A 210 31.61 14.79 1.47
N THR A 211 30.38 14.85 0.96
CA THR A 211 29.45 13.73 1.03
C THR A 211 29.96 12.58 0.16
N THR A 212 29.63 11.36 0.56
CA THR A 212 29.99 10.14 -0.16
C THR A 212 28.77 9.55 -0.85
N GLU A 213 29.00 8.64 -1.79
CA GLU A 213 28.00 7.75 -2.36
C GLU A 213 27.73 6.59 -1.39
N VAL A 214 26.72 5.76 -1.67
CA VAL A 214 26.36 4.57 -0.87
C VAL A 214 27.48 3.51 -0.73
N ASP A 215 28.45 3.51 -1.65
CA ASP A 215 29.62 2.63 -1.66
C ASP A 215 30.84 3.24 -0.95
N GLY A 216 30.70 4.47 -0.43
CA GLY A 216 31.77 5.21 0.22
C GLY A 216 32.68 6.00 -0.73
N ALA A 217 32.46 5.96 -2.04
CA ALA A 217 33.17 6.84 -2.98
C ALA A 217 32.77 8.31 -2.74
N VAL A 218 33.64 9.27 -3.04
CA VAL A 218 33.27 10.69 -2.95
C VAL A 218 32.19 11.01 -3.98
N ALA A 219 31.13 11.72 -3.57
CA ALA A 219 30.09 12.17 -4.48
C ALA A 219 30.67 13.23 -5.44
N THR A 220 30.55 12.98 -6.75
CA THR A 220 31.16 13.82 -7.80
C THR A 220 30.17 14.73 -8.51
N ASP A 221 28.87 14.50 -8.32
CA ASP A 221 27.78 15.24 -8.96
C ASP A 221 26.96 15.99 -7.90
N PHE A 222 25.74 16.41 -8.20
CA PHE A 222 24.82 17.04 -7.24
C PHE A 222 24.36 16.07 -6.13
N PHE A 223 23.99 16.63 -4.98
CA PHE A 223 23.51 15.87 -3.83
C PHE A 223 22.15 15.22 -4.09
N THR A 224 21.98 14.00 -3.60
CA THR A 224 20.74 13.22 -3.71
C THR A 224 20.40 12.55 -2.38
N VAL A 225 19.20 11.99 -2.27
CA VAL A 225 18.78 11.16 -1.13
C VAL A 225 19.65 9.91 -0.91
N LEU A 226 20.41 9.47 -1.91
CA LEU A 226 21.37 8.36 -1.78
C LEU A 226 22.80 8.81 -1.45
N SER A 227 23.03 10.12 -1.31
CA SER A 227 24.28 10.66 -0.82
C SER A 227 24.37 10.43 0.70
N THR A 228 25.52 9.93 1.15
CA THR A 228 25.80 9.59 2.54
C THR A 228 26.71 10.64 3.20
N GLY A 229 26.45 10.94 4.47
CA GLY A 229 27.22 11.89 5.26
C GLY A 229 27.01 11.66 6.75
N GLN A 230 27.91 12.16 7.60
CA GLN A 230 27.74 12.05 9.05
C GLN A 230 26.76 13.09 9.59
N HIS A 231 26.79 14.30 9.01
CA HIS A 231 25.92 15.41 9.39
C HIS A 231 25.38 16.04 8.12
N PHE A 232 24.05 16.13 8.00
CA PHE A 232 23.40 16.79 6.88
C PHE A 232 23.09 18.26 7.19
N THR A 233 23.36 19.14 6.22
CA THR A 233 22.97 20.55 6.25
C THR A 233 21.46 20.71 6.02
N GLU A 234 20.90 21.88 6.32
CA GLU A 234 19.45 22.12 6.17
C GLU A 234 18.97 21.95 4.73
N ASP A 235 19.74 22.41 3.73
CA ASP A 235 19.45 22.24 2.31
C ASP A 235 19.52 20.77 1.85
N GLN A 236 20.42 19.95 2.42
CA GLN A 236 20.45 18.50 2.18
C GLN A 236 19.19 17.80 2.72
N TRP A 237 18.71 18.20 3.90
CA TRP A 237 17.43 17.71 4.43
C TRP A 237 16.24 18.14 3.57
N LEU A 238 16.23 19.39 3.09
CA LEU A 238 15.19 19.89 2.20
C LEU A 238 15.21 19.18 0.84
N ASN A 239 16.37 18.80 0.31
CA ASN A 239 16.50 17.96 -0.89
C ASN A 239 15.82 16.59 -0.70
N VAL A 240 16.09 15.90 0.42
CA VAL A 240 15.47 14.60 0.73
C VAL A 240 13.94 14.73 0.83
N GLN A 241 13.46 15.76 1.53
CA GLN A 241 12.02 16.00 1.68
C GLN A 241 11.37 16.40 0.35
N ALA A 242 12.03 17.24 -0.45
CA ALA A 242 11.57 17.65 -1.78
C ALA A 242 11.38 16.44 -2.68
N PHE A 243 12.35 15.51 -2.73
CA PHE A 243 12.20 14.26 -3.48
C PHE A 243 11.04 13.41 -2.94
N SER A 244 10.90 13.29 -1.62
CA SER A 244 9.83 12.50 -1.00
C SER A 244 8.41 12.98 -1.32
N MET A 245 8.23 14.25 -1.68
CA MET A 245 6.93 14.81 -2.08
C MET A 245 6.81 15.08 -3.58
N LEU A 246 7.88 14.85 -4.34
CA LEU A 246 8.01 15.30 -5.74
C LEU A 246 6.91 14.74 -6.64
N ARG A 247 6.63 13.44 -6.54
CA ARG A 247 5.56 12.79 -7.33
C ARG A 247 4.20 13.40 -7.06
N LEU A 248 3.86 13.59 -5.78
CA LEU A 248 2.58 14.20 -5.40
C LEU A 248 2.48 15.61 -5.99
N TRP A 249 3.56 16.40 -5.88
CA TRP A 249 3.58 17.75 -6.42
C TRP A 249 3.45 17.77 -7.95
N LEU A 250 4.16 16.89 -8.66
CA LEU A 250 4.07 16.77 -10.12
C LEU A 250 2.67 16.38 -10.57
N LEU A 251 2.00 15.44 -9.89
CA LEU A 251 0.63 15.04 -10.22
C LEU A 251 -0.37 16.20 -10.16
N HIS A 252 -0.19 17.13 -9.21
CA HIS A 252 -1.08 18.29 -9.04
C HIS A 252 -0.66 19.50 -9.88
N SER A 253 0.61 19.58 -10.29
CA SER A 253 1.16 20.66 -11.11
C SER A 253 1.20 20.31 -12.61
N GLY A 254 0.44 19.29 -13.02
CA GLY A 254 0.33 18.89 -14.42
C GLY A 254 -0.27 20.01 -15.29
N PRO A 255 -0.06 19.99 -16.62
CA PRO A 255 -0.77 20.92 -17.50
C PRO A 255 -2.27 20.67 -17.36
N GLU A 256 -3.04 21.70 -17.01
CA GLU A 256 -4.50 21.63 -16.98
C GLU A 256 -5.00 21.29 -18.40
N GLY A 257 -5.54 20.08 -18.58
CA GLY A 257 -6.02 19.63 -19.88
C GLY A 257 -6.17 18.12 -20.03
N LEU A 258 -6.85 17.46 -19.10
CA LEU A 258 -7.35 16.08 -19.30
C LEU A 258 -8.51 15.73 -18.34
N GLY A 259 -9.32 16.74 -18.00
CA GLY A 259 -10.62 16.54 -17.36
C GLY A 259 -11.72 16.46 -18.42
N THR A 260 -12.52 15.39 -18.36
CA THR A 260 -13.77 15.10 -19.11
C THR A 260 -13.70 14.91 -20.63
N PRO A 261 -14.06 13.71 -21.16
CA PRO A 261 -14.49 13.59 -22.55
C PRO A 261 -15.94 14.09 -22.62
N GLU A 262 -16.13 15.41 -22.74
CA GLU A 262 -17.41 15.92 -23.21
C GLU A 262 -17.48 15.73 -24.73
N ALA A 263 -18.59 15.10 -25.12
CA ALA A 263 -18.92 14.71 -26.47
C ALA A 263 -19.05 15.93 -27.40
N ASP A 264 -18.75 15.67 -28.67
CA ASP A 264 -19.22 16.39 -29.86
C ASP A 264 -19.38 17.91 -29.75
N ASP A 265 -18.44 18.63 -30.36
CA ASP A 265 -18.91 19.50 -31.44
C ASP A 265 -17.86 19.56 -32.57
N ARG A 266 -18.22 18.92 -33.68
CA ARG A 266 -17.57 19.12 -34.97
C ARG A 266 -17.77 20.58 -35.37
N SER A 267 -16.68 21.31 -35.54
CA SER A 267 -16.66 22.34 -36.59
C SER A 267 -15.26 22.45 -37.17
N ASP A 268 -15.22 22.11 -38.45
CA ASP A 268 -14.07 22.24 -39.34
C ASP A 268 -13.60 23.70 -39.38
N LEU A 269 -12.31 23.92 -39.14
CA LEU A 269 -11.58 24.96 -39.85
C LEU A 269 -10.15 24.47 -40.13
N GLU A 270 -9.97 24.10 -41.39
CA GLU A 270 -8.70 23.81 -42.02
C GLU A 270 -7.69 24.95 -41.85
N GLY A 271 -6.41 24.58 -41.78
CA GLY A 271 -5.35 25.42 -42.32
C GLY A 271 -4.37 26.03 -41.32
N SER A 272 -3.57 25.19 -40.67
CA SER A 272 -2.15 25.56 -40.47
C SER A 272 -1.27 24.33 -40.30
N ALA A 273 -0.91 23.75 -41.44
CA ALA A 273 0.22 22.85 -41.54
C ALA A 273 1.49 23.67 -41.30
N LEU A 274 2.07 23.57 -40.09
CA LEU A 274 3.49 23.83 -39.78
C LEU A 274 3.74 23.42 -38.31
N SER A 275 3.80 22.11 -38.04
CA SER A 275 4.41 21.59 -36.82
C SER A 275 5.20 20.33 -37.14
N VAL A 276 6.26 20.51 -37.91
CA VAL A 276 7.35 19.54 -38.00
C VAL A 276 8.64 20.34 -37.94
N ILE A 277 9.57 19.88 -37.09
CA ILE A 277 10.90 20.42 -36.79
C ILE A 277 10.94 21.35 -35.56
N SER A 278 11.27 20.77 -34.40
CA SER A 278 12.31 21.31 -33.50
C SER A 278 12.76 20.25 -32.49
N ALA A 279 13.38 19.19 -33.02
CA ALA A 279 14.47 18.52 -32.32
C ALA A 279 15.74 19.32 -32.63
N THR A 280 16.45 19.74 -31.58
CA THR A 280 17.70 20.54 -31.57
C THR A 280 17.54 22.07 -31.66
N SER A 281 17.57 22.74 -30.51
CA SER A 281 18.12 24.08 -30.34
C SER A 281 18.54 24.29 -28.87
N PRO A 282 19.84 24.49 -28.58
CA PRO A 282 20.30 24.95 -27.29
C PRO A 282 20.27 26.49 -27.24
N SER A 283 19.84 27.03 -26.10
CA SER A 283 19.81 28.47 -25.72
C SER A 283 18.57 29.28 -26.15
N GLY A 284 17.70 29.63 -25.20
CA GLY A 284 16.98 30.90 -25.25
C GLY A 284 15.54 30.98 -24.75
N ARG A 285 14.79 29.88 -24.59
CA ARG A 285 13.51 29.93 -23.87
C ARG A 285 13.75 29.62 -22.39
N LEU A 286 13.58 30.64 -21.54
CA LEU A 286 13.49 30.43 -20.09
C LEU A 286 12.31 29.50 -19.84
N LEU A 287 12.59 28.23 -19.53
CA LEU A 287 11.57 27.27 -19.13
C LEU A 287 10.79 27.86 -17.95
N SER A 288 9.47 27.67 -17.97
CA SER A 288 8.66 28.00 -16.81
C SER A 288 9.18 27.21 -15.58
N PRO A 289 9.00 27.70 -14.35
CA PRO A 289 9.45 26.97 -13.16
C PRO A 289 8.87 25.54 -13.06
N ARG A 290 7.68 25.31 -13.61
CA ARG A 290 7.06 23.97 -13.68
C ARG A 290 7.77 23.06 -14.69
N GLU A 291 8.07 23.55 -15.91
CA GLU A 291 8.84 22.79 -16.90
C GLU A 291 10.27 22.51 -16.42
N ARG A 292 10.92 23.50 -15.79
CA ARG A 292 12.25 23.32 -15.20
C ARG A 292 12.23 22.27 -14.08
N LEU A 293 11.18 22.23 -13.27
CA LEU A 293 11.02 21.19 -12.25
C LEU A 293 10.90 19.80 -12.88
N ARG A 294 10.18 19.65 -14.00
CA ARG A 294 10.08 18.37 -14.72
C ARG A 294 11.45 17.88 -15.22
N GLU A 295 12.24 18.77 -15.82
CA GLU A 295 13.61 18.43 -16.27
C GLU A 295 14.52 18.06 -15.10
N VAL A 296 14.50 18.83 -14.00
CA VAL A 296 15.31 18.51 -12.81
C VAL A 296 14.85 17.21 -12.16
N ALA A 297 13.54 16.96 -12.09
CA ALA A 297 12.97 15.71 -11.59
C ALA A 297 13.43 14.51 -12.42
N PHE A 298 13.44 14.66 -13.75
CA PHE A 298 13.92 13.65 -14.69
C PHE A 298 15.40 13.33 -14.44
N GLU A 299 16.27 14.34 -14.43
CA GLU A 299 17.72 14.18 -14.19
C GLU A 299 17.99 13.57 -12.81
N TYR A 300 17.27 14.02 -11.78
CA TYR A 300 17.39 13.49 -10.42
C TYR A 300 17.02 12.00 -10.37
N CYS A 301 15.93 11.59 -11.02
CA CYS A 301 15.53 10.18 -11.08
C CYS A 301 16.53 9.32 -11.88
N GLN A 302 17.07 9.83 -12.99
CA GLN A 302 18.13 9.15 -13.73
C GLN A 302 19.38 8.94 -12.85
N ARG A 303 19.78 9.97 -12.09
CA ARG A 303 20.91 9.89 -11.16
C ARG A 303 20.68 8.83 -10.08
N LEU A 304 19.48 8.75 -9.50
CA LEU A 304 19.14 7.72 -8.52
C LEU A 304 19.23 6.30 -9.12
N ILE A 305 18.76 6.11 -10.35
CA ILE A 305 18.86 4.82 -11.04
C ILE A 305 20.33 4.46 -11.28
N GLU A 306 21.17 5.43 -11.65
CA GLU A 306 22.62 5.23 -11.80
C GLU A 306 23.29 4.86 -10.47
N GLN A 307 23.02 5.60 -9.39
CA GLN A 307 23.56 5.34 -8.04
C GLN A 307 23.15 3.95 -7.52
N SER A 308 21.99 3.44 -7.94
CA SER A 308 21.54 2.07 -7.58
C SER A 308 22.41 0.95 -8.16
N ASN A 309 23.32 1.27 -9.10
CA ASN A 309 24.34 0.34 -9.60
C ASN A 309 25.41 0.06 -8.55
N ARG A 310 25.60 0.99 -7.60
CA ARG A 310 26.61 0.89 -6.56
C ARG A 310 26.12 0.00 -5.42
N ARG A 311 27.01 -0.84 -4.90
CA ARG A 311 26.71 -1.72 -3.76
C ARG A 311 26.75 -0.89 -2.48
N ALA A 312 25.61 -0.76 -1.81
CA ALA A 312 25.52 -0.12 -0.51
C ALA A 312 26.37 -0.85 0.56
N LEU A 313 27.09 -0.08 1.38
CA LEU A 313 27.89 -0.61 2.49
C LEU A 313 27.04 -1.03 3.69
N ARG A 314 25.91 -0.36 3.94
CA ARG A 314 25.01 -0.62 5.07
C ARG A 314 23.67 -1.19 4.59
N LYS A 315 23.05 -2.04 5.40
CA LYS A 315 21.71 -2.60 5.13
C LYS A 315 20.66 -1.49 4.96
N GLY A 316 20.67 -0.49 5.85
CA GLY A 316 19.75 0.66 5.77
C GLY A 316 19.87 1.44 4.46
N ASP A 317 21.10 1.66 3.97
CA ASP A 317 21.34 2.34 2.70
C ASP A 317 20.84 1.49 1.51
N SER A 318 21.01 0.16 1.58
CA SER A 318 20.44 -0.76 0.58
C SER A 318 18.91 -0.74 0.57
N ASP A 319 18.27 -0.67 1.74
CA ASP A 319 16.81 -0.57 1.86
C ASP A 319 16.31 0.78 1.30
N LEU A 320 17.02 1.87 1.60
CA LEU A 320 16.75 3.20 1.05
C LEU A 320 16.90 3.24 -0.47
N GLN A 321 17.98 2.66 -1.03
CA GLN A 321 18.16 2.51 -2.48
C GLN A 321 16.94 1.87 -3.16
N ARG A 322 16.39 0.80 -2.59
CA ARG A 322 15.20 0.13 -3.15
C ARG A 322 13.97 1.03 -3.11
N ALA A 323 13.75 1.75 -2.00
CA ALA A 323 12.63 2.69 -1.87
C ALA A 323 12.76 3.86 -2.86
N CYS A 324 13.96 4.43 -3.01
CA CYS A 324 14.23 5.50 -3.96
C CYS A 324 14.02 5.05 -5.42
N LEU A 325 14.37 3.80 -5.76
CA LEU A 325 14.08 3.26 -7.09
C LEU A 325 12.58 3.15 -7.38
N VAL A 326 11.78 2.67 -6.42
CA VAL A 326 10.31 2.63 -6.56
C VAL A 326 9.78 4.03 -6.87
N GLU A 327 10.16 5.02 -6.06
CA GLU A 327 9.68 6.40 -6.23
C GLU A 327 10.20 7.03 -7.52
N ALA A 328 11.47 6.80 -7.89
CA ALA A 328 12.05 7.31 -9.14
C ALA A 328 11.30 6.79 -10.38
N VAL A 329 10.97 5.50 -10.43
CA VAL A 329 10.18 4.93 -11.54
C VAL A 329 8.78 5.53 -11.58
N LEU A 330 8.14 5.73 -10.43
CA LEU A 330 6.80 6.35 -10.35
C LEU A 330 6.83 7.83 -10.76
N VAL A 331 7.89 8.57 -10.42
CA VAL A 331 8.10 9.95 -10.89
C VAL A 331 8.30 9.98 -12.40
N LEU A 332 9.15 9.11 -12.95
CA LEU A 332 9.37 9.01 -14.39
C LEU A 332 8.09 8.65 -15.15
N ASP A 333 7.25 7.76 -14.62
CA ASP A 333 5.93 7.45 -15.20
C ASP A 333 5.03 8.70 -15.26
N VAL A 334 4.97 9.50 -14.19
CA VAL A 334 4.21 10.76 -14.17
C VAL A 334 4.75 11.74 -15.21
N LEU A 335 6.07 11.88 -15.30
CA LEU A 335 6.69 12.77 -16.29
C LEU A 335 6.36 12.34 -17.73
N CYS A 336 6.46 11.05 -18.04
CA CYS A 336 6.13 10.53 -19.37
C CYS A 336 4.65 10.69 -19.71
N ARG A 337 3.75 10.59 -18.73
CA ARG A 337 2.31 10.86 -18.91
C ARG A 337 2.01 12.34 -19.16
N GLN A 338 2.80 13.26 -18.58
CA GLN A 338 2.61 14.70 -18.77
C GLN A 338 3.26 15.22 -20.05
N ASP A 339 4.40 14.67 -20.45
CA ASP A 339 5.12 15.01 -21.66
C ASP A 339 5.79 13.75 -22.26
N PRO A 340 5.30 13.26 -23.42
CA PRO A 340 5.87 12.10 -24.10
C PRO A 340 7.34 12.23 -24.48
N SER A 341 7.92 13.45 -24.50
CA SER A 341 9.34 13.67 -24.79
C SER A 341 10.27 12.94 -23.78
N PHE A 342 9.82 12.76 -22.53
CA PHE A 342 10.55 12.02 -21.50
C PHE A 342 10.56 10.51 -21.71
N LEU A 343 9.60 9.96 -22.46
CA LEU A 343 9.49 8.52 -22.70
C LEU A 343 10.76 8.00 -23.39
N TYR A 344 11.07 8.52 -24.58
CA TYR A 344 12.25 8.08 -25.34
C TYR A 344 13.57 8.27 -24.58
N ARG A 345 13.66 9.32 -23.75
CA ARG A 345 14.84 9.61 -22.91
C ARG A 345 14.97 8.64 -21.72
N SER A 346 13.87 8.08 -21.21
CA SER A 346 13.86 7.14 -20.07
C SER A 346 13.97 5.68 -20.48
N LEU A 347 13.55 5.31 -21.68
CA LEU A 347 13.42 3.91 -22.10
C LEU A 347 14.71 3.09 -21.98
N SER A 348 15.86 3.61 -22.43
CA SER A 348 17.13 2.87 -22.36
C SER A 348 17.50 2.55 -20.92
N CYS A 349 17.36 3.53 -20.02
CA CYS A 349 17.63 3.40 -18.59
C CYS A 349 16.69 2.40 -17.91
N LEU A 350 15.38 2.47 -18.20
CA LEU A 350 14.37 1.60 -17.60
C LEU A 350 14.44 0.15 -18.12
N LYS A 351 14.77 -0.06 -19.40
CA LYS A 351 15.03 -1.41 -19.96
C LYS A 351 16.25 -2.06 -19.30
N ALA A 352 17.34 -1.30 -19.15
CA ALA A 352 18.55 -1.78 -18.45
C ALA A 352 18.28 -2.08 -16.98
N LEU A 353 17.47 -1.25 -16.31
CA LEU A 353 17.03 -1.48 -14.94
C LEU A 353 16.19 -2.76 -14.84
N HIS A 354 15.20 -2.96 -15.71
CA HIS A 354 14.37 -4.17 -15.74
C HIS A 354 15.22 -5.44 -15.90
N GLY A 355 16.13 -5.47 -16.88
CA GLY A 355 17.00 -6.65 -17.11
C GLY A 355 17.92 -6.99 -15.92
N ARG A 356 18.32 -5.99 -15.13
CA ARG A 356 19.05 -6.18 -13.87
C ARG A 356 18.18 -6.73 -12.75
N LEU A 357 16.94 -6.25 -12.66
CA LEU A 357 16.04 -6.57 -11.54
C LEU A 357 15.29 -7.89 -11.74
N SER A 358 15.07 -8.33 -12.98
CA SER A 358 14.37 -9.59 -13.28
C SER A 358 15.09 -10.83 -12.72
N THR A 359 16.37 -10.71 -12.36
CA THR A 359 17.14 -11.81 -11.74
C THR A 359 17.30 -11.67 -10.22
N ASP A 360 17.01 -10.50 -9.64
CA ASP A 360 17.25 -10.19 -8.22
C ASP A 360 15.96 -10.24 -7.39
N ALA A 361 15.76 -11.35 -6.67
CA ALA A 361 14.63 -11.56 -5.76
C ALA A 361 14.57 -10.52 -4.61
N ALA A 362 15.67 -9.86 -4.26
CA ALA A 362 15.69 -8.88 -3.17
C ALA A 362 15.12 -7.51 -3.56
N ARG A 363 14.85 -7.26 -4.85
CA ARG A 363 14.40 -5.95 -5.37
C ARG A 363 13.04 -6.00 -6.07
N VAL A 364 12.26 -7.04 -5.81
CA VAL A 364 10.98 -7.32 -6.48
C VAL A 364 9.96 -6.20 -6.36
N ARG A 365 9.95 -5.42 -5.27
CA ARG A 365 9.06 -4.26 -5.13
C ARG A 365 9.27 -3.19 -6.22
N VAL A 366 10.47 -3.05 -6.77
CA VAL A 366 10.77 -2.12 -7.87
C VAL A 366 10.20 -2.62 -9.20
N LEU A 367 10.01 -3.94 -9.36
CA LEU A 367 9.41 -4.51 -10.57
C LEU A 367 7.93 -4.11 -10.73
N LEU A 368 7.22 -3.84 -9.63
CA LEU A 368 5.81 -3.44 -9.65
C LEU A 368 5.57 -2.12 -10.42
N PRO A 369 6.19 -0.98 -10.03
CA PRO A 369 6.03 0.27 -10.78
C PRO A 369 6.65 0.19 -12.19
N LEU A 370 7.69 -0.62 -12.40
CA LEU A 370 8.25 -0.85 -13.75
C LEU A 370 7.27 -1.57 -14.67
N ALA A 371 6.61 -2.62 -14.18
CA ALA A 371 5.59 -3.33 -14.95
C ALA A 371 4.42 -2.39 -15.27
N ARG A 372 3.98 -1.57 -14.31
CA ARG A 372 2.97 -0.54 -14.57
C ARG A 372 3.40 0.43 -15.66
N PHE A 373 4.65 0.91 -15.60
CA PHE A 373 5.22 1.81 -16.60
C PHE A 373 5.22 1.17 -18.01
N PHE A 374 5.59 -0.11 -18.11
CA PHE A 374 5.56 -0.79 -19.40
C PHE A 374 4.15 -1.11 -19.88
N LEU A 375 3.17 -1.28 -18.98
CA LEU A 375 1.76 -1.39 -19.38
C LEU A 375 1.21 -0.05 -19.90
N SER A 376 1.58 1.07 -19.29
CA SER A 376 1.10 2.40 -19.70
C SER A 376 1.77 2.92 -20.97
N HIS A 377 3.05 2.63 -21.19
CA HIS A 377 3.84 3.21 -22.28
C HIS A 377 4.39 2.17 -23.27
N GLY A 378 4.10 0.88 -23.09
CA GLY A 378 4.73 -0.23 -23.82
C GLY A 378 4.48 -0.21 -25.33
N GLU A 379 3.25 0.13 -25.75
CA GLU A 379 2.89 0.25 -27.17
C GLU A 379 3.72 1.33 -27.86
N ALA A 380 3.80 2.52 -27.27
CA ALA A 380 4.62 3.63 -27.77
C ALA A 380 6.13 3.31 -27.74
N ALA A 381 6.55 2.43 -26.83
CA ALA A 381 7.95 2.05 -26.63
C ALA A 381 8.40 0.82 -27.44
N ALA A 382 7.51 0.22 -28.25
CA ALA A 382 7.71 -1.06 -28.94
C ALA A 382 8.30 -2.15 -28.02
N MET A 383 7.81 -2.19 -26.77
CA MET A 383 8.24 -3.13 -25.75
C MET A 383 7.23 -4.25 -25.61
N ASP A 384 7.72 -5.49 -25.56
CA ASP A 384 6.91 -6.65 -25.17
C ASP A 384 6.63 -6.58 -23.66
N SER A 385 5.49 -5.98 -23.31
CA SER A 385 4.98 -5.90 -21.94
C SER A 385 4.52 -7.25 -21.39
N ASP A 386 4.19 -8.18 -22.26
CA ASP A 386 3.52 -9.44 -21.90
C ASP A 386 4.51 -10.37 -21.22
N ALA A 387 5.74 -10.44 -21.72
CA ALA A 387 6.82 -11.19 -21.09
C ALA A 387 7.14 -10.68 -19.66
N VAL A 388 7.13 -9.35 -19.48
CA VAL A 388 7.37 -8.71 -18.18
C VAL A 388 6.24 -9.06 -17.20
N TYR A 389 4.99 -8.90 -17.65
CA TYR A 389 3.82 -9.14 -16.81
C TYR A 389 3.63 -10.64 -16.50
N GLN A 390 3.91 -11.52 -17.45
CA GLN A 390 3.93 -12.96 -17.25
C GLN A 390 4.98 -13.37 -16.20
N HIS A 391 6.20 -12.84 -16.28
CA HIS A 391 7.22 -13.10 -15.28
C HIS A 391 6.76 -12.66 -13.89
N LEU A 392 6.18 -11.46 -13.81
CA LEU A 392 5.72 -10.85 -12.58
C LEU A 392 4.55 -11.64 -11.94
N LEU A 393 3.53 -12.01 -12.72
CA LEU A 393 2.36 -12.76 -12.24
C LEU A 393 2.66 -14.21 -11.83
N THR A 394 3.69 -14.82 -12.40
CA THR A 394 3.99 -16.23 -12.13
C THR A 394 5.01 -16.41 -11.02
N ARG A 395 6.12 -15.67 -11.08
CA ARG A 395 7.27 -15.88 -10.19
C ARG A 395 7.10 -15.18 -8.84
N VAL A 396 6.65 -13.92 -8.85
CA VAL A 396 6.61 -13.11 -7.63
C VAL A 396 5.66 -13.70 -6.57
N PRO A 397 4.41 -14.11 -6.91
CA PRO A 397 3.54 -14.72 -5.92
C PRO A 397 4.03 -16.10 -5.45
N ALA A 398 4.77 -16.84 -6.29
CA ALA A 398 5.31 -18.14 -5.92
C ALA A 398 6.49 -18.04 -4.92
N GLU A 399 7.34 -17.03 -5.07
CA GLU A 399 8.54 -16.85 -4.24
C GLU A 399 8.30 -15.95 -3.01
N HIS A 400 7.43 -14.94 -3.14
CA HIS A 400 7.29 -13.86 -2.16
C HIS A 400 5.89 -13.71 -1.56
N PHE A 401 5.04 -14.74 -1.62
CA PHE A 401 3.72 -14.74 -0.97
C PHE A 401 3.79 -14.38 0.52
N HIS A 402 4.92 -14.63 1.18
CA HIS A 402 5.11 -14.42 2.60
C HIS A 402 5.38 -12.98 3.03
N SER A 403 5.53 -12.05 2.07
CA SER A 403 5.76 -10.63 2.33
C SER A 403 4.42 -9.86 2.29
N PRO A 404 3.86 -9.42 3.44
CA PRO A 404 2.51 -8.83 3.47
C PRO A 404 2.42 -7.51 2.72
N MET A 405 3.45 -6.66 2.82
CA MET A 405 3.48 -5.37 2.14
C MET A 405 3.54 -5.55 0.62
N LEU A 406 4.39 -6.48 0.15
CA LEU A 406 4.47 -6.77 -1.29
C LEU A 406 3.16 -7.37 -1.80
N ALA A 407 2.56 -8.31 -1.06
CA ALA A 407 1.29 -8.92 -1.42
C ALA A 407 0.19 -7.86 -1.61
N PHE A 408 0.11 -6.91 -0.68
CA PHE A 408 -0.83 -5.78 -0.76
C PHE A 408 -0.57 -4.90 -1.98
N GLU A 409 0.67 -4.43 -2.17
CA GLU A 409 1.04 -3.59 -3.32
C GLU A 409 0.81 -4.30 -4.66
N PHE A 410 1.03 -5.61 -4.71
CA PHE A 410 0.84 -6.43 -5.91
C PHE A 410 -0.63 -6.54 -6.29
N VAL A 411 -1.50 -6.85 -5.33
CA VAL A 411 -2.95 -6.95 -5.57
C VAL A 411 -3.52 -5.59 -5.96
N GLN A 412 -3.06 -4.51 -5.32
CA GLN A 412 -3.40 -3.15 -5.72
C GLN A 412 -2.94 -2.84 -7.15
N LEU A 413 -1.70 -3.20 -7.52
CA LEU A 413 -1.21 -3.05 -8.89
C LEU A 413 -2.14 -3.78 -9.88
N CYS A 414 -2.53 -5.02 -9.59
CA CYS A 414 -3.43 -5.78 -10.47
C CYS A 414 -4.77 -5.07 -10.65
N ARG A 415 -5.38 -4.61 -9.55
CA ARG A 415 -6.67 -3.91 -9.58
C ARG A 415 -6.58 -2.58 -10.32
N ASP A 416 -5.59 -1.76 -10.00
CA ASP A 416 -5.44 -0.42 -10.55
C ASP A 416 -5.00 -0.44 -12.03
N SER A 417 -4.42 -1.56 -12.49
CA SER A 417 -3.99 -1.74 -13.88
C SER A 417 -5.05 -2.39 -14.75
N LEU A 418 -6.20 -2.84 -14.21
CA LEU A 418 -7.28 -3.46 -14.98
C LEU A 418 -7.65 -2.69 -16.27
N PRO A 419 -7.81 -1.36 -16.26
CA PRO A 419 -8.13 -0.60 -17.47
C PRO A 419 -7.01 -0.59 -18.52
N LEU A 420 -5.76 -0.78 -18.08
CA LEU A 420 -4.56 -0.75 -18.92
C LEU A 420 -4.19 -2.11 -19.48
N LEU A 421 -4.77 -3.20 -18.95
CA LEU A 421 -4.32 -4.54 -19.30
C LEU A 421 -4.69 -4.94 -20.73
N GLY A 422 -5.76 -4.42 -21.33
CA GLY A 422 -6.10 -4.74 -22.72
C GLY A 422 -5.99 -6.25 -23.02
N GLY A 423 -5.13 -6.65 -23.96
CA GLY A 423 -4.83 -8.06 -24.29
C GLY A 423 -4.18 -8.88 -23.17
N ASN A 424 -3.51 -8.25 -22.19
CA ASN A 424 -2.91 -8.90 -21.02
C ASN A 424 -3.95 -9.36 -19.97
N LEU A 425 -5.22 -9.02 -20.14
CA LEU A 425 -6.28 -9.46 -19.23
C LEU A 425 -6.37 -11.00 -19.18
N GLY A 426 -6.13 -11.68 -20.31
CA GLY A 426 -6.09 -13.14 -20.35
C GLY A 426 -4.97 -13.72 -19.47
N LEU A 427 -3.78 -13.10 -19.47
CA LEU A 427 -2.67 -13.51 -18.59
C LEU A 427 -3.03 -13.32 -17.11
N LEU A 428 -3.69 -12.22 -16.77
CA LEU A 428 -4.13 -11.96 -15.39
C LEU A 428 -5.16 -13.01 -14.94
N ARG A 429 -6.19 -13.28 -15.76
CA ARG A 429 -7.21 -14.31 -15.47
C ARG A 429 -6.58 -15.66 -15.24
N LEU A 430 -5.69 -16.09 -16.13
CA LEU A 430 -4.98 -17.37 -15.99
C LEU A 430 -4.01 -17.41 -14.79
N SER A 431 -3.70 -16.28 -14.15
CA SER A 431 -2.76 -16.23 -13.02
C SER A 431 -3.44 -16.28 -11.65
N PHE A 432 -4.76 -16.49 -11.58
CA PHE A 432 -5.49 -16.57 -10.32
C PHE A 432 -4.90 -17.58 -9.31
N PRO A 433 -4.35 -18.78 -9.68
CA PRO A 433 -3.78 -19.69 -8.69
C PRO A 433 -2.58 -19.08 -7.96
N SER A 434 -1.75 -18.32 -8.67
CA SER A 434 -0.64 -17.56 -8.08
C SER A 434 -1.14 -16.43 -7.18
N LEU A 435 -2.14 -15.65 -7.63
CA LEU A 435 -2.71 -14.57 -6.83
C LEU A 435 -3.33 -15.10 -5.53
N PHE A 436 -4.00 -16.24 -5.58
CA PHE A 436 -4.57 -16.89 -4.39
C PHE A 436 -3.53 -17.28 -3.34
N LYS A 437 -2.24 -17.42 -3.69
CA LYS A 437 -1.17 -17.62 -2.69
C LYS A 437 -1.00 -16.42 -1.79
N PHE A 438 -1.11 -15.20 -2.33
CA PHE A 438 -1.07 -13.98 -1.52
C PHE A 438 -2.22 -13.93 -0.53
N LEU A 439 -3.44 -14.21 -1.01
CA LEU A 439 -4.62 -14.27 -0.17
C LEU A 439 -4.49 -15.37 0.90
N ALA A 440 -4.11 -16.59 0.49
CA ALA A 440 -3.95 -17.74 1.36
C ALA A 440 -2.98 -17.47 2.52
N TRP A 441 -1.92 -16.71 2.25
CA TRP A 441 -0.91 -16.42 3.26
C TRP A 441 -1.20 -15.17 4.12
N ASN A 442 -1.79 -14.13 3.52
CA ASN A 442 -1.94 -12.80 4.13
C ASN A 442 -3.41 -12.41 4.39
N SER A 443 -4.31 -13.38 4.54
CA SER A 443 -5.65 -13.16 5.07
C SER A 443 -5.60 -12.82 6.58
N PRO A 444 -6.53 -12.03 7.13
CA PRO A 444 -7.64 -11.33 6.47
C PRO A 444 -7.35 -9.98 5.77
N PRO A 445 -6.20 -9.28 5.93
CA PRO A 445 -6.01 -7.95 5.34
C PRO A 445 -6.30 -7.83 3.84
N LEU A 446 -6.06 -8.87 3.04
CA LEU A 446 -6.26 -8.84 1.59
C LEU A 446 -7.68 -9.17 1.12
N THR A 447 -8.59 -9.58 2.01
CA THR A 447 -9.92 -10.06 1.61
C THR A 447 -10.71 -8.98 0.87
N SER A 448 -10.66 -7.72 1.32
CA SER A 448 -11.35 -6.61 0.66
C SER A 448 -10.81 -6.32 -0.74
N ASP A 449 -9.50 -6.39 -0.92
CA ASP A 449 -8.88 -6.16 -2.22
C ASP A 449 -9.19 -7.30 -3.20
N PHE A 450 -9.26 -8.55 -2.73
CA PHE A 450 -9.70 -9.68 -3.55
C PHE A 450 -11.20 -9.64 -3.87
N VAL A 451 -12.06 -9.16 -2.97
CA VAL A 451 -13.48 -8.92 -3.28
C VAL A 451 -13.63 -7.98 -4.48
N ALA A 452 -12.78 -6.96 -4.59
CA ALA A 452 -12.78 -6.03 -5.72
C ALA A 452 -12.12 -6.61 -6.99
N LEU A 453 -11.06 -7.42 -6.85
CA LEU A 453 -10.30 -7.97 -7.98
C LEU A 453 -10.96 -9.21 -8.61
N LEU A 454 -11.54 -10.08 -7.79
CA LEU A 454 -12.03 -11.41 -8.18
C LEU A 454 -12.99 -11.39 -9.38
N PRO A 455 -13.97 -10.46 -9.50
CA PRO A 455 -14.86 -10.42 -10.66
C PRO A 455 -14.14 -10.28 -12.00
N SER A 456 -12.97 -9.61 -12.03
CA SER A 456 -12.18 -9.44 -13.25
C SER A 456 -11.34 -10.66 -13.61
N LEU A 457 -11.12 -11.57 -12.64
CA LEU A 457 -10.38 -12.82 -12.83
C LEU A 457 -11.29 -13.95 -13.33
N VAL A 458 -12.60 -13.86 -13.08
CA VAL A 458 -13.56 -14.90 -13.47
C VAL A 458 -13.67 -14.95 -15.00
N ASP A 459 -13.47 -16.15 -15.53
CA ASP A 459 -13.57 -16.46 -16.94
C ASP A 459 -14.33 -17.79 -17.11
N ALA A 460 -15.15 -17.91 -18.16
CA ALA A 460 -15.95 -19.12 -18.38
C ALA A 460 -15.08 -20.37 -18.50
N ASP A 461 -13.92 -20.28 -19.14
CA ASP A 461 -13.03 -21.41 -19.41
C ASP A 461 -12.35 -21.96 -18.14
N THR A 462 -12.24 -21.13 -17.10
CA THR A 462 -11.53 -21.47 -15.85
C THR A 462 -12.42 -21.42 -14.61
N ALA A 463 -13.71 -21.11 -14.77
CA ALA A 463 -14.64 -20.90 -13.66
C ALA A 463 -14.73 -22.12 -12.72
N LEU A 464 -14.76 -23.34 -13.26
CA LEU A 464 -14.76 -24.56 -12.46
C LEU A 464 -13.47 -24.68 -11.65
N GLU A 465 -12.33 -24.51 -12.30
CA GLU A 465 -11.01 -24.56 -11.65
C GLU A 465 -10.90 -23.53 -10.53
N MET A 466 -11.43 -22.31 -10.74
CA MET A 466 -11.47 -21.26 -9.74
C MET A 466 -12.38 -21.60 -8.56
N LEU A 467 -13.56 -22.19 -8.79
CA LEU A 467 -14.43 -22.67 -7.72
C LEU A 467 -13.70 -23.67 -6.81
N HIS A 468 -13.01 -24.65 -7.40
CA HIS A 468 -12.20 -25.60 -6.64
C HIS A 468 -11.10 -24.90 -5.85
N ALA A 469 -10.34 -24.01 -6.50
CA ALA A 469 -9.24 -23.28 -5.86
C ALA A 469 -9.71 -22.40 -4.68
N LEU A 470 -10.89 -21.76 -4.78
CA LEU A 470 -11.49 -21.00 -3.69
C LEU A 470 -11.86 -21.89 -2.50
N LEU A 471 -12.47 -23.05 -2.76
CA LEU A 471 -12.82 -24.02 -1.72
C LEU A 471 -11.58 -24.67 -1.07
N ASP A 472 -10.48 -24.74 -1.81
CA ASP A 472 -9.21 -25.32 -1.39
C ASP A 472 -8.22 -24.32 -0.79
N LEU A 473 -8.60 -23.03 -0.66
CA LEU A 473 -7.75 -22.00 -0.06
C LEU A 473 -7.14 -22.41 1.30
N PRO A 474 -7.88 -23.02 2.26
CA PRO A 474 -7.27 -23.48 3.51
C PRO A 474 -6.22 -24.59 3.31
N CYS A 475 -6.45 -25.48 2.35
CA CYS A 475 -5.50 -26.54 1.98
C CYS A 475 -4.25 -25.94 1.30
N LEU A 476 -4.43 -24.95 0.43
CA LEU A 476 -3.36 -24.17 -0.17
C LEU A 476 -2.50 -23.48 0.91
N THR A 477 -3.12 -22.83 1.90
CA THR A 477 -2.41 -22.21 3.02
C THR A 477 -1.54 -23.21 3.77
N ALA A 478 -2.05 -24.42 4.02
CA ALA A 478 -1.28 -25.49 4.66
C ALA A 478 -0.08 -25.92 3.79
N ALA A 479 -0.28 -26.09 2.48
CA ALA A 479 0.80 -26.45 1.55
C ALA A 479 1.88 -25.37 1.44
N LEU A 480 1.51 -24.09 1.43
CA LEU A 480 2.46 -22.97 1.44
C LEU A 480 3.30 -22.95 2.72
N ASP A 481 2.72 -23.32 3.86
CA ASP A 481 3.45 -23.38 5.14
C ASP A 481 4.51 -24.50 5.12
N LEU A 482 4.18 -25.65 4.54
CA LEU A 482 5.14 -26.74 4.29
C LEU A 482 6.23 -26.33 3.29
N GLN A 483 5.86 -25.61 2.23
CA GLN A 483 6.82 -25.10 1.25
C GLN A 483 7.87 -24.23 1.93
N LEU A 484 7.47 -23.30 2.82
CA LEU A 484 8.44 -22.49 3.57
C LEU A 484 9.29 -23.30 4.55
N ARG A 485 8.69 -24.25 5.27
CA ARG A 485 9.42 -25.14 6.18
C ARG A 485 10.43 -26.03 5.46
N SER A 486 10.21 -26.33 4.19
CA SER A 486 11.09 -27.15 3.37
C SER A 486 12.33 -26.42 2.86
N LEU A 487 12.27 -25.07 2.80
CA LEU A 487 13.38 -24.23 2.37
C LEU A 487 14.48 -24.14 3.45
N PRO A 488 15.75 -23.93 3.07
CA PRO A 488 16.83 -23.72 4.02
C PRO A 488 16.51 -22.53 4.94
N ALA A 489 16.71 -22.70 6.25
CA ALA A 489 16.32 -21.71 7.24
C ALA A 489 16.97 -20.34 6.95
N PRO A 490 16.18 -19.26 6.77
CA PRO A 490 16.73 -17.92 6.75
C PRO A 490 17.32 -17.58 8.11
N SER A 491 18.31 -16.69 8.16
CA SER A 491 18.91 -16.18 9.41
C SER A 491 17.93 -15.39 10.30
N GLU A 492 16.71 -15.16 9.81
CA GLU A 492 15.65 -14.42 10.48
C GLU A 492 14.64 -15.35 11.17
N ARG A 493 13.73 -14.77 11.98
CA ARG A 493 12.68 -15.55 12.66
C ARG A 493 11.83 -16.32 11.62
N PRO A 494 11.45 -17.57 11.92
CA PRO A 494 10.62 -18.36 11.02
C PRO A 494 9.27 -17.66 10.77
N LEU A 495 8.86 -17.65 9.50
CA LEU A 495 7.62 -17.00 9.06
C LEU A 495 6.36 -17.87 9.29
N TRP A 496 6.54 -19.08 9.80
CA TRP A 496 5.51 -20.07 10.09
C TRP A 496 5.37 -20.30 11.60
N ASP A 497 4.25 -20.90 11.99
CA ASP A 497 3.96 -21.19 13.40
C ASP A 497 4.85 -22.33 13.93
N THR A 498 5.77 -21.99 14.84
CA THR A 498 6.68 -22.96 15.47
C THR A 498 6.01 -23.83 16.52
N SER A 499 4.82 -23.47 17.01
CA SER A 499 4.06 -24.29 17.96
C SER A 499 3.54 -25.57 17.31
N ILE A 500 3.29 -25.53 16.00
CA ILE A 500 2.78 -26.65 15.23
C ILE A 500 3.94 -27.51 14.72
N ARG A 501 3.96 -28.75 15.17
CA ARG A 501 4.90 -29.80 14.73
C ARG A 501 4.14 -30.82 13.90
N ALA A 502 4.39 -30.84 12.59
CA ALA A 502 3.76 -31.76 11.65
C ALA A 502 4.84 -32.44 10.76
N PRO A 503 5.69 -33.31 11.34
CA PRO A 503 6.79 -33.95 10.61
C PRO A 503 6.29 -34.84 9.47
N SER A 504 5.19 -35.57 9.68
CA SER A 504 4.57 -36.41 8.65
C SER A 504 4.10 -35.62 7.43
N CYS A 505 3.58 -34.40 7.62
CA CYS A 505 3.20 -33.54 6.51
C CYS A 505 4.41 -33.09 5.68
N LEU A 506 5.57 -32.85 6.32
CA LEU A 506 6.81 -32.48 5.64
C LEU A 506 7.43 -33.65 4.89
N GLU A 507 7.38 -34.86 5.46
CA GLU A 507 7.81 -36.08 4.78
C GLU A 507 6.98 -36.34 3.54
N ALA A 508 5.65 -36.24 3.66
CA ALA A 508 4.75 -36.42 2.54
C ALA A 508 4.84 -35.31 1.48
N PHE A 509 5.21 -34.09 1.86
CA PHE A 509 5.54 -33.03 0.89
C PHE A 509 6.72 -33.40 -0.02
N ARG A 510 7.64 -34.24 0.47
CA ARG A 510 8.81 -34.74 -0.26
C ARG A 510 8.55 -36.08 -0.96
N ASP A 511 7.40 -36.71 -0.71
CA ASP A 511 7.05 -38.02 -1.24
C ASP A 511 6.64 -37.90 -2.73
N PRO A 512 7.29 -38.65 -3.65
CA PRO A 512 6.94 -38.69 -5.06
C PRO A 512 5.47 -39.03 -5.33
N GLN A 513 4.81 -39.80 -4.46
CA GLN A 513 3.40 -40.19 -4.63
C GLN A 513 2.44 -39.00 -4.59
N TYR A 514 2.74 -37.98 -3.77
CA TYR A 514 1.90 -36.79 -3.60
C TYR A 514 2.42 -35.58 -4.36
N GLN A 515 3.62 -35.66 -4.94
CA GLN A 515 4.28 -34.54 -5.60
C GLN A 515 3.43 -33.91 -6.71
N GLY A 516 2.74 -34.72 -7.53
CA GLY A 516 1.85 -34.21 -8.58
C GLY A 516 0.68 -33.38 -8.04
N LEU A 517 0.09 -33.80 -6.91
CA LEU A 517 -1.01 -33.07 -6.27
C LEU A 517 -0.52 -31.77 -5.64
N PHE A 518 0.66 -31.76 -5.01
CA PHE A 518 1.27 -30.53 -4.51
C PHE A 518 1.65 -29.58 -5.65
N GLN A 519 2.19 -30.09 -6.76
CA GLN A 519 2.50 -29.29 -7.95
C GLN A 519 1.23 -28.68 -8.55
N HIS A 520 0.14 -29.45 -8.62
CA HIS A 520 -1.15 -28.91 -9.02
C HIS A 520 -1.58 -27.80 -8.06
N LEU A 521 -1.65 -28.06 -6.75
CA LEU A 521 -2.10 -27.07 -5.76
C LEU A 521 -1.24 -25.78 -5.77
N LEU A 522 0.08 -25.89 -5.95
CA LEU A 522 1.03 -24.79 -5.95
C LEU A 522 1.31 -24.21 -7.35
N ARG A 523 0.56 -24.61 -8.38
CA ARG A 523 0.78 -24.16 -9.76
C ARG A 523 0.74 -22.63 -9.89
N PRO A 524 1.51 -22.05 -10.84
CA PRO A 524 1.52 -20.60 -11.04
C PRO A 524 0.39 -20.10 -11.93
N LYS A 525 -0.18 -20.97 -12.77
CA LYS A 525 -1.21 -20.62 -13.75
C LYS A 525 -2.32 -21.66 -13.77
N ALA A 526 -3.50 -21.22 -14.16
CA ALA A 526 -4.64 -22.03 -14.48
C ALA A 526 -4.36 -22.89 -15.70
N SER A 527 -4.85 -24.13 -15.68
CA SER A 527 -4.68 -25.10 -16.77
C SER A 527 -6.00 -25.48 -17.45
N GLY A 528 -7.14 -25.03 -16.92
CA GLY A 528 -8.46 -25.48 -17.31
C GLY A 528 -8.80 -26.89 -16.79
N THR A 529 -7.94 -27.48 -15.96
CA THR A 529 -8.09 -28.85 -15.44
C THR A 529 -8.30 -28.86 -13.93
N THR A 530 -9.17 -29.76 -13.46
CA THR A 530 -9.49 -29.94 -12.04
C THR A 530 -8.88 -31.24 -11.53
N GLU A 531 -8.12 -31.20 -10.44
CA GLU A 531 -7.62 -32.39 -9.75
C GLU A 531 -8.33 -32.61 -8.41
N ARG A 532 -8.51 -33.87 -8.04
CA ARG A 532 -9.14 -34.22 -6.75
C ARG A 532 -8.11 -34.21 -5.63
N LEU A 533 -8.17 -33.18 -4.78
CA LEU A 533 -7.22 -32.97 -3.67
C LEU A 533 -7.57 -33.74 -2.38
N THR A 534 -8.58 -34.61 -2.37
CA THR A 534 -8.99 -35.41 -1.20
C THR A 534 -7.83 -36.15 -0.51
N PRO A 535 -6.86 -36.76 -1.23
CA PRO A 535 -5.68 -37.37 -0.59
C PRO A 535 -4.86 -36.36 0.23
N LEU A 536 -4.73 -35.12 -0.25
CA LEU A 536 -4.03 -34.07 0.48
C LEU A 536 -4.79 -33.59 1.71
N TYR A 537 -6.13 -33.67 1.76
CA TYR A 537 -6.86 -33.22 2.95
C TYR A 537 -6.54 -34.05 4.17
N GLN A 538 -6.51 -35.38 4.03
CA GLN A 538 -6.16 -36.28 5.12
C GLN A 538 -4.71 -36.07 5.54
N LEU A 539 -3.82 -35.91 4.56
CA LEU A 539 -2.40 -35.67 4.77
C LEU A 539 -2.12 -34.36 5.53
N LEU A 540 -2.80 -33.28 5.14
CA LEU A 540 -2.58 -31.93 5.65
C LEU A 540 -3.47 -31.58 6.84
N GLN A 541 -4.37 -32.47 7.27
CA GLN A 541 -5.28 -32.25 8.39
C GLN A 541 -4.58 -31.74 9.67
N PRO A 542 -3.37 -32.19 10.05
CA PRO A 542 -2.66 -31.64 11.21
C PRO A 542 -2.39 -30.13 11.14
N MET A 543 -2.34 -29.56 9.92
CA MET A 543 -2.12 -28.14 9.68
C MET A 543 -3.39 -27.30 9.87
N ALA A 544 -4.57 -27.91 9.99
CA ALA A 544 -5.84 -27.19 10.14
C ALA A 544 -5.94 -26.36 11.42
N SER A 545 -5.15 -26.69 12.45
CA SER A 545 -5.04 -25.93 13.70
C SER A 545 -4.15 -24.68 13.58
N CYS A 546 -3.46 -24.51 12.45
CA CYS A 546 -2.67 -23.31 12.20
C CYS A 546 -3.57 -22.08 12.13
N ALA A 547 -3.22 -21.06 12.92
CA ALA A 547 -3.94 -19.80 12.96
C ALA A 547 -4.11 -19.19 11.56
N ARG A 548 -3.10 -19.32 10.69
CA ARG A 548 -3.16 -18.83 9.31
C ARG A 548 -4.16 -19.60 8.45
N VAL A 549 -4.22 -20.92 8.60
CA VAL A 549 -5.19 -21.77 7.89
C VAL A 549 -6.61 -21.43 8.32
N ALA A 550 -6.83 -21.26 9.63
CA ALA A 550 -8.11 -20.82 10.17
C ALA A 550 -8.51 -19.42 9.65
N GLN A 551 -7.59 -18.45 9.68
CA GLN A 551 -7.83 -17.08 9.19
C GLN A 551 -8.13 -17.03 7.69
N CYS A 552 -7.44 -17.82 6.87
CA CYS A 552 -7.74 -17.91 5.45
C CYS A 552 -9.13 -18.52 5.20
N ALA A 553 -9.51 -19.55 5.96
CA ALA A 553 -10.82 -20.18 5.85
C ALA A 553 -11.98 -19.21 6.11
N GLU A 554 -11.78 -18.16 6.91
CA GLU A 554 -12.79 -17.13 7.15
C GLU A 554 -13.08 -16.23 5.94
N ALA A 555 -12.13 -16.10 5.00
CA ALA A 555 -12.30 -15.27 3.80
C ALA A 555 -13.14 -15.96 2.71
N VAL A 556 -13.10 -17.30 2.67
CA VAL A 556 -13.70 -18.10 1.58
C VAL A 556 -15.20 -17.86 1.39
N PRO A 557 -16.07 -17.84 2.43
CA PRO A 557 -17.51 -17.65 2.22
C PRO A 557 -17.84 -16.34 1.49
N THR A 558 -17.16 -15.26 1.84
CA THR A 558 -17.31 -13.95 1.17
C THR A 558 -16.86 -14.02 -0.28
N LEU A 559 -15.72 -14.67 -0.55
CA LEU A 559 -15.19 -14.79 -1.91
C LEU A 559 -16.05 -15.69 -2.80
N LEU A 560 -16.64 -16.76 -2.25
CA LEU A 560 -17.61 -17.59 -2.98
C LEU A 560 -18.84 -16.80 -3.40
N GLN A 561 -19.38 -15.93 -2.54
CA GLN A 561 -20.50 -15.06 -2.92
C GLN A 561 -20.14 -14.14 -4.08
N VAL A 562 -18.95 -13.53 -4.04
CA VAL A 562 -18.45 -12.68 -5.13
C VAL A 562 -18.22 -13.48 -6.41
N PHE A 563 -17.63 -14.68 -6.30
CA PHE A 563 -17.43 -15.58 -7.43
C PHE A 563 -18.75 -15.93 -8.11
N PHE A 564 -19.77 -16.37 -7.36
CA PHE A 564 -21.06 -16.72 -7.96
C PHE A 564 -21.78 -15.51 -8.57
N SER A 565 -21.63 -14.32 -7.96
CA SER A 565 -22.15 -13.08 -8.52
C SER A 565 -21.49 -12.71 -9.85
N ALA A 566 -20.19 -12.99 -10.00
CA ALA A 566 -19.44 -12.72 -11.23
C ALA A 566 -19.66 -13.82 -12.30
N VAL A 567 -19.62 -15.09 -11.91
CA VAL A 567 -19.70 -16.22 -12.86
C VAL A 567 -21.06 -16.30 -13.54
N THR A 568 -22.13 -15.89 -12.85
CA THR A 568 -23.48 -15.84 -13.44
C THR A 568 -23.61 -14.83 -14.57
N GLN A 569 -22.69 -13.88 -14.70
CA GLN A 569 -22.65 -12.92 -15.83
C GLN A 569 -22.01 -13.52 -17.08
N VAL A 570 -21.19 -14.57 -16.94
CA VAL A 570 -20.42 -15.16 -18.05
C VAL A 570 -20.77 -16.63 -18.32
N ALA A 571 -21.49 -17.29 -17.42
CA ALA A 571 -21.81 -18.70 -17.53
C ALA A 571 -22.95 -18.96 -18.53
N ASP A 572 -22.69 -19.90 -19.44
CA ASP A 572 -23.71 -20.46 -20.29
C ASP A 572 -24.50 -21.58 -19.58
N GLY A 573 -25.46 -22.16 -20.28
CA GLY A 573 -26.29 -23.23 -19.74
C GLY A 573 -25.51 -24.49 -19.34
N ALA A 574 -24.42 -24.81 -20.05
CA ALA A 574 -23.60 -25.99 -19.79
C ALA A 574 -22.70 -25.79 -18.57
N LEU A 575 -22.01 -24.65 -18.48
CA LEU A 575 -21.18 -24.28 -17.34
C LEU A 575 -22.03 -24.15 -16.07
N THR A 576 -23.24 -23.60 -16.16
CA THR A 576 -24.17 -23.53 -15.03
C THR A 576 -24.50 -24.94 -14.50
N ASN A 577 -24.77 -25.90 -15.38
CA ASN A 577 -25.02 -27.29 -14.99
C ASN A 577 -23.80 -27.90 -14.29
N GLN A 578 -22.59 -27.68 -14.85
CA GLN A 578 -21.35 -28.18 -14.27
C GLN A 578 -21.05 -27.57 -12.89
N LEU A 579 -21.28 -26.26 -12.71
CA LEU A 579 -21.10 -25.57 -11.44
C LEU A 579 -22.02 -26.14 -10.35
N VAL A 580 -23.28 -26.43 -10.68
CA VAL A 580 -24.23 -27.07 -9.76
C VAL A 580 -23.75 -28.46 -9.35
N LEU A 581 -23.31 -29.28 -10.31
CA LEU A 581 -22.79 -30.62 -10.01
C LEU A 581 -21.55 -30.56 -9.11
N GLN A 582 -20.61 -29.65 -9.41
CA GLN A 582 -19.42 -29.48 -8.58
C GLN A 582 -19.74 -28.94 -7.19
N LEU A 583 -20.71 -28.04 -7.05
CA LEU A 583 -21.18 -27.56 -5.75
C LEU A 583 -21.72 -28.71 -4.88
N LEU A 584 -22.50 -29.63 -5.47
CA LEU A 584 -23.03 -30.81 -4.77
C LEU A 584 -21.92 -31.81 -4.40
N GLU A 585 -20.99 -32.09 -5.32
CA GLU A 585 -19.85 -32.99 -5.06
C GLU A 585 -18.95 -32.43 -3.95
N ARG A 586 -18.63 -31.13 -4.02
CA ARG A 586 -17.72 -30.45 -3.10
C ARG A 586 -18.32 -30.18 -1.72
N SER A 587 -19.64 -30.08 -1.59
CA SER A 587 -20.28 -29.95 -0.27
C SER A 587 -19.93 -31.11 0.68
N ASN A 588 -19.67 -32.30 0.14
CA ASN A 588 -19.27 -33.48 0.90
C ASN A 588 -17.75 -33.61 1.10
N THR A 589 -16.94 -32.79 0.43
CA THR A 589 -15.49 -32.94 0.36
C THR A 589 -14.78 -31.61 0.57
N LEU A 590 -14.74 -31.13 1.83
CA LEU A 590 -14.03 -29.90 2.20
C LEU A 590 -12.86 -30.21 3.15
N PHE A 591 -11.82 -29.39 3.08
CA PHE A 591 -10.74 -29.41 4.07
C PHE A 591 -11.29 -29.02 5.45
N ARG A 592 -11.08 -29.86 6.48
CA ARG A 592 -11.78 -29.70 7.75
C ARG A 592 -11.10 -28.66 8.64
N VAL A 593 -11.71 -27.49 8.71
CA VAL A 593 -11.35 -26.39 9.62
C VAL A 593 -12.57 -26.07 10.49
N PRO A 594 -12.42 -25.78 11.80
CA PRO A 594 -13.55 -25.43 12.65
C PRO A 594 -14.42 -24.32 12.06
N GLN A 595 -15.75 -24.51 12.06
CA GLN A 595 -16.76 -23.59 11.52
C GLN A 595 -16.73 -23.34 10.00
N TYR A 596 -15.68 -23.75 9.29
CA TYR A 596 -15.53 -23.52 7.86
C TYR A 596 -16.62 -24.20 7.03
N GLU A 597 -16.80 -25.51 7.24
CA GLU A 597 -17.78 -26.33 6.54
C GLU A 597 -19.20 -25.76 6.64
N ALA A 598 -19.65 -25.45 7.85
CA ALA A 598 -20.97 -24.87 8.09
C ALA A 598 -21.18 -23.52 7.40
N ARG A 599 -20.15 -22.66 7.34
CA ARG A 599 -20.23 -21.36 6.65
C ARG A 599 -20.24 -21.53 5.13
N VAL A 600 -19.43 -22.43 4.59
CA VAL A 600 -19.42 -22.75 3.16
C VAL A 600 -20.75 -23.35 2.74
N HIS A 601 -21.28 -24.33 3.48
CA HIS A 601 -22.59 -24.94 3.19
C HIS A 601 -23.71 -23.92 3.11
N ARG A 602 -23.75 -22.91 4.00
CA ARG A 602 -24.74 -21.82 3.92
C ARG A 602 -24.64 -21.04 2.61
N VAL A 603 -23.41 -20.73 2.16
CA VAL A 603 -23.20 -20.03 0.88
C VAL A 603 -23.58 -20.93 -0.29
N LEU A 604 -23.13 -22.19 -0.32
CA LEU A 604 -23.44 -23.11 -1.40
C LEU A 604 -24.95 -23.35 -1.53
N SER A 605 -25.67 -23.43 -0.41
CA SER A 605 -27.14 -23.59 -0.38
C SER A 605 -27.85 -22.37 -0.98
N SER A 606 -27.47 -21.17 -0.55
CA SER A 606 -28.08 -19.94 -1.07
C SER A 606 -27.78 -19.73 -2.55
N GLN A 607 -26.57 -20.07 -3.00
CA GLN A 607 -26.16 -19.96 -4.40
C GLN A 607 -26.83 -21.03 -5.28
N PHE A 608 -26.98 -22.26 -4.80
CA PHE A 608 -27.75 -23.28 -5.52
C PHE A 608 -29.19 -22.82 -5.77
N LEU A 609 -29.85 -22.26 -4.75
CA LEU A 609 -31.19 -21.68 -4.91
C LEU A 609 -31.21 -20.50 -5.89
N ALA A 610 -30.21 -19.63 -5.86
CA ALA A 610 -30.09 -18.52 -6.80
C ALA A 610 -29.93 -19.01 -8.25
N LEU A 611 -29.09 -20.02 -8.48
CA LEU A 611 -28.90 -20.62 -9.80
C LEU A 611 -30.18 -21.28 -10.32
N CYS A 612 -30.90 -22.04 -9.47
CA CYS A 612 -32.19 -22.63 -9.83
C CYS A 612 -33.25 -21.57 -10.17
N LYS A 613 -33.26 -20.42 -9.49
CA LYS A 613 -34.14 -19.29 -9.83
C LYS A 613 -33.75 -18.65 -11.17
N LEU A 614 -32.46 -18.52 -11.43
CA LEU A 614 -31.94 -17.96 -12.68
C LEU A 614 -32.23 -18.87 -13.88
N LYS A 615 -32.10 -20.19 -13.71
CA LYS A 615 -32.37 -21.21 -14.75
C LYS A 615 -33.23 -22.35 -14.17
N PRO A 616 -34.57 -22.20 -14.15
CA PRO A 616 -35.47 -23.21 -13.58
C PRO A 616 -35.36 -24.60 -14.21
N SER A 617 -34.94 -24.69 -15.48
CA SER A 617 -34.73 -25.97 -16.16
C SER A 617 -33.62 -26.81 -15.52
N LEU A 618 -32.71 -26.22 -14.73
CA LEU A 618 -31.66 -26.93 -13.98
C LEU A 618 -32.21 -28.09 -13.15
N VAL A 619 -33.36 -27.88 -12.50
CA VAL A 619 -33.95 -28.89 -11.62
C VAL A 619 -34.38 -30.13 -12.40
N VAL A 620 -34.86 -29.93 -13.63
CA VAL A 620 -35.28 -31.02 -14.51
C VAL A 620 -34.06 -31.66 -15.18
N GLU A 621 -33.13 -30.84 -15.66
CA GLU A 621 -31.90 -31.28 -16.34
C GLU A 621 -31.00 -32.12 -15.42
N LEU A 622 -30.95 -31.80 -14.12
CA LEU A 622 -30.11 -32.47 -13.12
C LEU A 622 -30.93 -33.34 -12.15
N ALA A 623 -32.16 -33.70 -12.51
CA ALA A 623 -33.08 -34.38 -11.59
C ALA A 623 -32.50 -35.67 -11.01
N ARG A 624 -31.79 -36.46 -11.83
CA ARG A 624 -31.18 -37.72 -11.38
C ARG A 624 -30.08 -37.46 -10.35
N GLU A 625 -29.16 -36.54 -10.66
CA GLU A 625 -28.02 -36.21 -9.81
C GLU A 625 -28.47 -35.56 -8.49
N LEU A 626 -29.53 -34.74 -8.54
CA LEU A 626 -30.19 -34.18 -7.36
C LEU A 626 -30.83 -35.28 -6.50
N LEU A 627 -31.54 -36.23 -7.11
CA LEU A 627 -32.14 -37.36 -6.39
C LEU A 627 -31.07 -38.30 -5.79
N GLU A 628 -29.96 -38.53 -6.49
CA GLU A 628 -28.82 -39.30 -5.97
C GLU A 628 -28.15 -38.57 -4.79
N PHE A 629 -27.99 -37.26 -4.89
CA PHE A 629 -27.47 -36.43 -3.79
C PHE A 629 -28.36 -36.50 -2.54
N LEU A 630 -29.69 -36.44 -2.73
CA LEU A 630 -30.68 -36.53 -1.65
C LEU A 630 -30.84 -37.97 -1.10
N GLY A 631 -30.73 -38.99 -1.96
CA GLY A 631 -30.98 -40.39 -1.64
C GLY A 631 -29.79 -41.19 -1.10
N GLY A 632 -28.57 -40.65 -1.16
CA GLY A 632 -27.38 -41.34 -0.68
C GLY A 632 -27.32 -41.51 0.85
N VAL A 633 -27.43 -42.76 1.32
CA VAL A 633 -27.54 -43.16 2.73
C VAL A 633 -26.28 -42.89 3.58
N SER A 634 -25.10 -42.68 2.98
CA SER A 634 -23.82 -42.65 3.69
C SER A 634 -23.35 -41.27 4.24
N ALA A 635 -24.15 -40.20 4.11
CA ALA A 635 -23.71 -38.85 4.51
C ALA A 635 -24.82 -37.93 5.04
N VAL A 636 -25.80 -38.48 5.76
CA VAL A 636 -26.94 -37.72 6.31
C VAL A 636 -26.49 -36.58 7.24
N CYS A 637 -25.40 -36.73 8.01
CA CYS A 637 -24.92 -35.69 8.94
C CYS A 637 -24.14 -34.54 8.28
N SER A 638 -23.34 -34.77 7.23
CA SER A 638 -22.63 -33.67 6.53
C SER A 638 -23.53 -32.95 5.53
N ARG A 639 -24.48 -33.67 4.90
CA ARG A 639 -25.44 -33.10 3.94
C ARG A 639 -26.57 -32.32 4.60
N ALA A 640 -26.91 -32.65 5.85
CA ALA A 640 -27.90 -31.91 6.62
C ALA A 640 -27.57 -30.42 6.66
N GLY A 641 -26.30 -30.01 6.78
CA GLY A 641 -25.91 -28.59 6.81
C GLY A 641 -26.28 -27.80 5.55
N MET A 642 -26.17 -28.42 4.37
CA MET A 642 -26.59 -27.82 3.10
C MET A 642 -28.11 -27.89 2.92
N VAL A 643 -28.72 -29.06 3.17
CA VAL A 643 -30.17 -29.25 2.97
C VAL A 643 -31.03 -28.48 3.99
N THR A 644 -30.54 -28.28 5.22
CA THR A 644 -31.22 -27.45 6.24
C THR A 644 -31.03 -25.95 6.06
N ALA A 645 -30.04 -25.55 5.25
CA ALA A 645 -29.78 -24.15 4.91
C ALA A 645 -30.45 -23.72 3.60
N MET A 646 -30.95 -24.69 2.81
CA MET A 646 -31.89 -24.49 1.70
C MET A 646 -33.30 -24.29 2.24
#